data_AF-A0A1H9NUD0-F1
#
_entry.id   AF-A0A1H9NUD0-F1
#
_cell.length_a   1.000
_cell.length_b   1.000
_cell.length_c   1.000
_cell.angle_alpha   90.00
_cell.angle_beta   90.00
_cell.angle_gamma   90.00
#
_symmetry.space_group_name_H-M   'P 1'
#
loop_
_entity.id
_entity.type
_entity.pdbx_description
1 polymer ?
#
loop_
_entity_poly.entity_id
_entity_poly.type
_entity_poly.pdbx_seq_one_letter_code
_entity_poly.pdbx_strand_id
1 'polypeptide(L)'
;MEVLTSSINLIHKKVNRNRNIDNTVQQLSKFLAIICFILFSGNVSGQELKSPDAKLVAKFALKTGGVPTYSLTYKGKAVIRPSKLGLALKTGTSLLDGFTITDTKTSTFNETWKPVWGEVKEIVNHYNELAVTLTQQATDRYIILRFRLYNDGLGFRYEFPEQKKLDYFVIKEERSQFALAGDHKAFWLPGDYDTQEYSTVTSNLSEVRAKMKDAVTPNASQTTFSPTGLQTPLMMKSKDGLYINIHEAALINYSCMSLNLDDKNMVLESWLTPDAIGDKGYMQAPCQSPWRTIIVSDKAGDILTSKLTYNLNEPTKFKDVSWIKPTKYVGVWWEMITGKSTWAYNDLTSVQLGVTDYSKTKPNGKHAANTAHVKEYIDFAAKNGLDAVLVEGWNEGWEDWFGKTKDYVFDFVTPYPDFDVQELHRYAASKGIKMIMHHETSSSVRNYERHIDTAYKFMKANGYDAVKSGYVGNMIPRGEHHYGQWLINHYQYAVEKAAEYKIMVNAHEAVRPTGLARTYPNLIGNEAARGTEYEAFGGNNADHTTILPFTRLIGGPMDYTPGIFETKVSAYNPENTSFVHSTLARQLALYVTMYSPLQMAADLPETYNKYMDAFQFIKDVAIDWDDTKVLEAEPGDYITYARKAKGKNDWFIGSTCDENGRMSKIDFSFLDKGKKYLATIYADGKGAHYETNPKAYAIRKIEVTSKTKISQYCAPGGGYAISVMAK
;
A
#
# COMPACT_ATOMS: atom_id res chain seq x y z
N MET A 1 66.84 89.77 -4.28
CA MET A 1 66.75 88.44 -4.89
C MET A 1 66.81 87.43 -3.76
N GLU A 2 65.69 87.32 -3.04
CA GLU A 2 65.35 86.43 -1.93
C GLU A 2 64.05 87.04 -1.37
N VAL A 3 63.11 86.24 -0.87
CA VAL A 3 61.70 86.60 -0.64
C VAL A 3 60.82 86.48 -1.90
N LEU A 4 60.66 85.26 -2.44
CA LEU A 4 59.44 84.86 -3.20
C LEU A 4 59.29 83.34 -3.42
N THR A 5 60.11 82.49 -2.77
CA THR A 5 60.11 81.02 -3.00
C THR A 5 59.59 80.17 -1.84
N SER A 6 59.11 80.74 -0.72
CA SER A 6 58.59 79.94 0.41
C SER A 6 57.07 79.78 0.46
N SER A 7 56.30 80.60 -0.28
CA SER A 7 54.83 80.62 -0.18
C SER A 7 54.11 79.68 -1.17
N ILE A 8 54.78 79.23 -2.24
CA ILE A 8 54.18 78.35 -3.26
C ILE A 8 54.27 76.87 -2.88
N ASN A 9 55.30 76.45 -2.13
CA ASN A 9 55.47 75.05 -1.72
C ASN A 9 54.50 74.60 -0.60
N LEU A 10 53.95 75.54 0.18
CA LEU A 10 53.00 75.21 1.25
C LEU A 10 51.58 74.97 0.72
N ILE A 11 51.21 75.64 -0.37
CA ILE A 11 49.89 75.51 -1.02
C ILE A 11 49.82 74.19 -1.81
N HIS A 12 50.90 73.81 -2.51
CA HIS A 12 50.95 72.54 -3.25
C HIS A 12 50.90 71.29 -2.34
N LYS A 13 51.53 71.33 -1.16
CA LYS A 13 51.43 70.24 -0.17
C LYS A 13 50.03 70.12 0.44
N LYS A 14 49.29 71.22 0.60
CA LYS A 14 47.94 71.21 1.17
C LYS A 14 46.89 70.68 0.18
N VAL A 15 47.02 71.02 -1.10
CA VAL A 15 46.12 70.56 -2.18
C VAL A 15 46.29 69.07 -2.48
N ASN A 16 47.52 68.55 -2.49
CA ASN A 16 47.77 67.10 -2.68
C ASN A 16 47.34 66.26 -1.46
N ARG A 17 47.42 66.80 -0.24
CA ARG A 17 46.94 66.11 0.96
C ARG A 17 45.41 65.98 0.96
N ASN A 18 44.69 67.00 0.51
CA ASN A 18 43.22 66.94 0.38
C ASN A 18 42.76 65.98 -0.74
N ARG A 19 43.42 65.96 -1.91
CA ARG A 19 43.10 64.98 -2.97
C ARG A 19 43.35 63.52 -2.56
N ASN A 20 44.39 63.25 -1.79
CA ASN A 20 44.63 61.91 -1.26
C ASN A 20 43.61 61.51 -0.20
N ILE A 21 43.15 62.45 0.64
CA ILE A 21 42.07 62.19 1.62
C ILE A 21 40.75 61.89 0.88
N ASP A 22 40.39 62.65 -0.16
CA ASP A 22 39.16 62.44 -0.93
C ASP A 22 39.16 61.10 -1.69
N ASN A 23 40.28 60.70 -2.28
CA ASN A 23 40.42 59.38 -2.92
C ASN A 23 40.36 58.23 -1.91
N THR A 24 40.92 58.43 -0.71
CA THR A 24 40.88 57.42 0.37
C THR A 24 39.46 57.30 0.93
N VAL A 25 38.74 58.41 1.08
CA VAL A 25 37.33 58.44 1.51
C VAL A 25 36.42 57.83 0.45
N GLN A 26 36.64 58.07 -0.84
CA GLN A 26 35.91 57.41 -1.93
C GLN A 26 36.20 55.91 -2.03
N GLN A 27 37.44 55.47 -1.80
CA GLN A 27 37.76 54.05 -1.74
C GLN A 27 37.16 53.38 -0.51
N LEU A 28 37.19 54.02 0.68
CA LEU A 28 36.53 53.51 1.88
C LEU A 28 35.01 53.44 1.72
N SER A 29 34.37 54.41 1.07
CA SER A 29 32.92 54.39 0.83
C SER A 29 32.50 53.38 -0.24
N LYS A 30 33.34 53.11 -1.25
CA LYS A 30 33.15 51.95 -2.16
C LYS A 30 33.37 50.61 -1.45
N PHE A 31 34.35 50.51 -0.55
CA PHE A 31 34.61 49.30 0.23
C PHE A 31 33.51 49.03 1.26
N LEU A 32 33.00 50.08 1.94
CA LEU A 32 31.82 49.98 2.80
C LEU A 32 30.56 49.64 2.01
N ALA A 33 30.36 50.18 0.79
CA ALA A 33 29.23 49.83 -0.06
C ALA A 33 29.28 48.35 -0.49
N ILE A 34 30.47 47.80 -0.79
CA ILE A 34 30.65 46.38 -1.12
C ILE A 34 30.45 45.49 0.12
N ILE A 35 30.94 45.89 1.30
CA ILE A 35 30.70 45.17 2.56
C ILE A 35 29.21 45.23 2.95
N CYS A 36 28.54 46.36 2.76
CA CYS A 36 27.09 46.46 2.94
C CYS A 36 26.31 45.64 1.92
N PHE A 37 26.79 45.50 0.67
CA PHE A 37 26.16 44.63 -0.34
C PHE A 37 26.38 43.15 -0.04
N ILE A 38 27.52 42.77 0.56
CA ILE A 38 27.81 41.41 1.03
C ILE A 38 27.00 41.09 2.30
N LEU A 39 26.80 42.06 3.19
CA LEU A 39 25.96 41.93 4.40
C LEU A 39 24.44 42.00 4.11
N PHE A 40 24.04 42.55 2.95
CA PHE A 40 22.68 42.51 2.41
C PHE A 40 22.48 41.41 1.36
N SER A 41 23.38 40.43 1.28
CA SER A 41 23.02 39.10 0.81
C SER A 41 21.99 38.56 1.80
N GLY A 42 20.72 38.92 1.63
CA GLY A 42 19.64 38.34 2.40
C GLY A 42 19.81 36.84 2.28
N ASN A 43 20.18 36.19 3.38
CA ASN A 43 20.05 34.75 3.48
C ASN A 43 18.58 34.53 3.13
N VAL A 44 18.30 33.95 1.96
CA VAL A 44 16.99 33.38 1.67
C VAL A 44 16.88 32.23 2.65
N SER A 45 16.45 32.54 3.87
CA SER A 45 16.26 31.58 4.95
C SER A 45 15.06 30.74 4.56
N GLY A 46 15.33 29.55 4.02
CA GLY A 46 14.31 28.54 3.84
C GLY A 46 13.64 28.21 5.17
N GLN A 47 12.34 27.92 5.14
CA GLN A 47 11.57 27.53 6.30
C GLN A 47 12.01 26.13 6.73
N GLU A 48 12.51 26.01 7.96
CA GLU A 48 12.98 24.74 8.53
C GLU A 48 11.90 24.13 9.43
N LEU A 49 11.63 22.84 9.23
CA LEU A 49 10.73 22.03 10.06
C LEU A 49 11.53 20.82 10.58
N LYS A 50 11.52 20.60 11.90
CA LYS A 50 12.19 19.45 12.55
C LYS A 50 11.17 18.45 13.06
N SER A 51 11.50 17.16 13.01
CA SER A 51 10.70 16.13 13.69
C SER A 51 10.67 16.37 15.20
N PRO A 52 9.69 15.81 15.94
CA PRO A 52 9.67 15.93 17.40
C PRO A 52 10.97 15.49 18.10
N ASP A 53 11.67 14.49 17.58
CA ASP A 53 12.99 14.04 18.08
C ASP A 53 14.20 14.72 17.42
N ALA A 54 13.94 15.70 16.55
CA ALA A 54 14.89 16.48 15.77
C ALA A 54 15.85 15.67 14.86
N LYS A 55 15.59 14.37 14.62
CA LYS A 55 16.41 13.56 13.72
C LYS A 55 16.11 13.82 12.25
N LEU A 56 14.87 14.18 11.90
CA LEU A 56 14.53 14.63 10.56
C LEU A 56 14.47 16.15 10.51
N VAL A 57 14.97 16.70 9.39
CA VAL A 57 14.86 18.13 9.09
C VAL A 57 14.37 18.28 7.65
N ALA A 58 13.17 18.84 7.49
CA ALA A 58 12.64 19.28 6.21
C ALA A 58 12.92 20.78 6.02
N LYS A 59 13.32 21.18 4.82
CA LYS A 59 13.52 22.58 4.46
C LYS A 59 12.71 22.92 3.24
N PHE A 60 11.85 23.94 3.34
CA PHE A 60 11.12 24.52 2.22
C PHE A 60 11.77 25.85 1.79
N ALA A 61 11.80 26.13 0.49
CA ALA A 61 12.25 27.41 -0.06
C ALA A 61 11.68 27.64 -1.45
N LEU A 62 11.58 28.92 -1.85
CA LEU A 62 11.38 29.31 -3.24
C LEU A 62 12.75 29.50 -3.92
N LYS A 63 12.96 28.85 -5.08
CA LYS A 63 14.10 29.15 -5.96
C LYS A 63 13.82 30.38 -6.83
N THR A 64 14.84 30.84 -7.56
CA THR A 64 14.72 31.90 -8.57
C THR A 64 13.51 31.67 -9.47
N GLY A 65 12.72 32.72 -9.68
CA GLY A 65 11.44 32.64 -10.42
C GLY A 65 10.25 32.17 -9.59
N GLY A 66 10.39 32.01 -8.27
CA GLY A 66 9.27 31.64 -7.39
C GLY A 66 8.87 30.16 -7.48
N VAL A 67 9.83 29.28 -7.81
CA VAL A 67 9.60 27.83 -7.91
C VAL A 67 9.63 27.20 -6.51
N PRO A 68 8.54 26.56 -6.03
CA PRO A 68 8.52 25.91 -4.73
C PRO A 68 9.42 24.68 -4.69
N THR A 69 10.25 24.58 -3.65
CA THR A 69 11.15 23.44 -3.46
C THR A 69 11.22 22.99 -2.01
N TYR A 70 11.47 21.70 -1.80
CA TYR A 70 11.74 21.14 -0.48
C TYR A 70 12.97 20.21 -0.49
N SER A 71 13.50 19.90 0.68
CA SER A 71 14.52 18.86 0.90
C SER A 71 14.32 18.21 2.27
N LEU A 72 14.86 17.01 2.46
CA LEU A 72 14.74 16.23 3.68
C LEU A 72 16.07 15.60 4.06
N THR A 73 16.47 15.73 5.32
CA THR A 73 17.60 15.00 5.90
C THR A 73 17.16 14.13 7.09
N TYR A 74 17.88 13.03 7.32
CA TYR A 74 17.72 12.15 8.49
C TYR A 74 19.09 11.94 9.13
N LYS A 75 19.24 12.33 10.40
CA LYS A 75 20.52 12.31 11.14
C LYS A 75 21.66 12.98 10.37
N GLY A 76 21.36 14.09 9.67
CA GLY A 76 22.30 14.84 8.85
C GLY A 76 22.61 14.25 7.47
N LYS A 77 22.12 13.04 7.15
CA LYS A 77 22.24 12.44 5.81
C LYS A 77 21.13 12.93 4.90
N ALA A 78 21.43 13.19 3.63
CA ALA A 78 20.43 13.58 2.65
C ALA A 78 19.51 12.40 2.32
N VAL A 79 18.20 12.58 2.50
CA VAL A 79 17.17 11.63 2.07
C VAL A 79 16.60 12.09 0.74
N ILE A 80 16.11 13.34 0.72
CA ILE A 80 15.60 14.03 -0.47
C ILE A 80 16.44 15.30 -0.68
N ARG A 81 17.15 15.36 -1.81
CA ARG A 81 17.82 16.57 -2.32
C ARG A 81 16.79 17.62 -2.74
N PRO A 82 17.17 18.89 -2.94
CA PRO A 82 16.24 19.96 -3.33
C PRO A 82 15.35 19.56 -4.52
N SER A 83 14.06 19.39 -4.25
CA SER A 83 13.05 18.82 -5.14
C SER A 83 11.92 19.81 -5.37
N LYS A 84 11.45 19.94 -6.62
CA LYS A 84 10.37 20.87 -6.99
C LYS A 84 9.00 20.35 -6.56
N LEU A 85 8.07 21.28 -6.38
CA LEU A 85 6.65 21.05 -6.11
C LEU A 85 5.82 21.96 -7.02
N GLY A 86 4.65 21.49 -7.46
CA GLY A 86 3.71 22.26 -8.26
C GLY A 86 2.85 21.42 -9.20
N LEU A 87 1.91 22.06 -9.88
CA LEU A 87 0.99 21.41 -10.82
C LEU A 87 0.94 22.15 -12.15
N ALA A 88 1.08 21.42 -13.25
CA ALA A 88 0.71 21.89 -14.56
C ALA A 88 -0.81 21.75 -14.75
N LEU A 89 -1.45 22.83 -15.16
CA LEU A 89 -2.90 22.83 -15.44
C LEU A 89 -3.15 22.63 -16.93
N LYS A 90 -4.30 22.01 -17.28
CA LYS A 90 -4.71 21.83 -18.67
C LYS A 90 -4.91 23.16 -19.39
N THR A 91 -5.52 24.12 -18.69
CA THR A 91 -5.85 25.45 -19.20
C THR A 91 -5.37 26.54 -18.23
N GLY A 92 -4.98 27.68 -18.79
CA GLY A 92 -4.48 28.82 -18.01
C GLY A 92 -3.04 28.65 -17.53
N THR A 93 -2.58 29.60 -16.70
CA THR A 93 -1.23 29.57 -16.14
C THR A 93 -1.09 28.41 -15.16
N SER A 94 0.01 27.67 -15.25
CA SER A 94 0.29 26.56 -14.33
C SER A 94 0.65 27.02 -12.92
N LEU A 95 0.51 26.14 -11.93
CA LEU A 95 0.85 26.35 -10.53
C LEU A 95 2.25 25.78 -10.23
N LEU A 96 3.25 26.18 -11.02
CA LEU A 96 4.63 25.65 -10.95
C LEU A 96 5.65 26.67 -10.42
N ASP A 97 5.40 27.95 -10.66
CA ASP A 97 6.35 29.03 -10.42
C ASP A 97 5.63 30.38 -10.25
N GLY A 98 6.40 31.47 -10.16
CA GLY A 98 5.87 32.82 -9.99
C GLY A 98 5.25 33.05 -8.61
N PHE A 99 5.52 32.17 -7.65
CA PHE A 99 5.00 32.29 -6.30
C PHE A 99 5.82 33.25 -5.45
N THR A 100 5.15 33.89 -4.51
CA THR A 100 5.75 34.50 -3.32
C THR A 100 5.15 33.86 -2.07
N ILE A 101 5.95 33.73 -1.01
CA ILE A 101 5.44 33.30 0.29
C ILE A 101 4.70 34.49 0.91
N THR A 102 3.42 34.34 1.18
CA THR A 102 2.59 35.40 1.78
C THR A 102 2.21 35.12 3.23
N ASP A 103 2.25 33.85 3.66
CA ASP A 103 2.03 33.46 5.05
C ASP A 103 2.69 32.11 5.36
N THR A 104 3.11 31.91 6.61
CA THR A 104 3.60 30.62 7.12
C THR A 104 3.07 30.36 8.51
N LYS A 105 2.48 29.19 8.72
CA LYS A 105 1.96 28.76 10.03
C LYS A 105 2.63 27.47 10.45
N THR A 106 3.04 27.40 11.72
CA THR A 106 3.55 26.17 12.33
C THR A 106 2.63 25.70 13.44
N SER A 107 2.57 24.40 13.65
CA SER A 107 1.86 23.79 14.77
C SER A 107 2.50 22.46 15.17
N THR A 108 2.11 21.93 16.32
CA THR A 108 2.47 20.58 16.77
C THR A 108 1.18 19.86 17.12
N PHE A 109 1.12 18.58 16.79
CA PHE A 109 -0.01 17.71 17.12
C PHE A 109 0.53 16.45 17.79
N ASN A 110 -0.11 16.03 18.88
CA ASN A 110 0.23 14.81 19.60
C ASN A 110 -1.02 14.22 20.26
N GLU A 111 -1.64 13.25 19.58
CA GLU A 111 -2.76 12.50 20.11
C GLU A 111 -2.60 11.01 19.85
N THR A 112 -3.33 10.20 20.61
CA THR A 112 -3.38 8.75 20.42
C THR A 112 -4.80 8.34 20.05
N TRP A 113 -4.94 7.49 19.04
CA TRP A 113 -6.23 6.96 18.59
C TRP A 113 -6.20 5.43 18.51
N LYS A 114 -7.39 4.82 18.46
CA LYS A 114 -7.56 3.36 18.46
C LYS A 114 -8.16 2.93 17.12
N PRO A 115 -7.47 2.09 16.33
CA PRO A 115 -8.07 1.54 15.13
C PRO A 115 -9.14 0.49 15.52
N VAL A 116 -10.15 0.31 14.67
CA VAL A 116 -11.21 -0.71 14.87
C VAL A 116 -10.58 -2.10 14.95
N TRP A 117 -9.71 -2.38 13.99
CA TRP A 117 -8.87 -3.56 13.85
C TRP A 117 -7.47 -3.09 13.45
N GLY A 118 -6.41 -3.79 13.86
CA GLY A 118 -5.07 -3.26 13.67
C GLY A 118 -3.96 -4.21 14.06
N GLU A 119 -2.74 -3.80 13.70
CA GLU A 119 -1.50 -4.42 14.17
C GLU A 119 -1.14 -4.03 15.61
N VAL A 120 -1.77 -2.98 16.13
CA VAL A 120 -1.58 -2.45 17.48
C VAL A 120 -2.92 -1.90 18.00
N LYS A 121 -3.08 -1.89 19.32
CA LYS A 121 -4.27 -1.36 19.99
C LYS A 121 -4.41 0.16 19.88
N GLU A 122 -3.30 0.86 19.91
CA GLU A 122 -3.22 2.33 19.99
C GLU A 122 -2.16 2.83 19.02
N ILE A 123 -2.48 3.87 18.27
CA ILE A 123 -1.60 4.54 17.32
C ILE A 123 -1.38 5.97 17.78
N VAL A 124 -0.12 6.33 17.96
CA VAL A 124 0.30 7.70 18.27
C VAL A 124 0.41 8.49 16.98
N ASN A 125 -0.25 9.64 16.93
CA ASN A 125 -0.15 10.63 15.87
C ASN A 125 0.59 11.86 16.42
N HIS A 126 1.91 11.89 16.25
CA HIS A 126 2.78 12.92 16.78
C HIS A 126 3.68 13.52 15.68
N TYR A 127 3.43 14.77 15.33
CA TYR A 127 4.17 15.49 14.29
C TYR A 127 4.32 16.98 14.60
N ASN A 128 5.31 17.60 13.98
CA ASN A 128 5.35 19.05 13.78
C ASN A 128 4.86 19.37 12.37
N GLU A 129 4.16 20.49 12.21
CA GLU A 129 3.54 20.91 10.95
C GLU A 129 4.04 22.28 10.49
N LEU A 130 4.16 22.44 9.18
CA LEU A 130 4.37 23.72 8.50
C LEU A 130 3.34 23.84 7.36
N ALA A 131 2.54 24.90 7.38
CA ALA A 131 1.71 25.31 6.25
C ALA A 131 2.30 26.58 5.63
N VAL A 132 2.54 26.56 4.32
CA VAL A 132 3.10 27.68 3.56
C VAL A 132 2.07 28.14 2.53
N THR A 133 1.60 29.38 2.67
CA THR A 133 0.71 30.01 1.70
C THR A 133 1.54 30.65 0.60
N LEU A 134 1.29 30.21 -0.64
CA LEU A 134 2.00 30.65 -1.84
C LEU A 134 1.05 31.39 -2.76
N THR A 135 1.35 32.66 -3.05
CA THR A 135 0.54 33.49 -3.95
C THR A 135 1.26 33.69 -5.27
N GLN A 136 0.59 33.40 -6.39
CA GLN A 136 1.09 33.64 -7.74
C GLN A 136 0.59 35.01 -8.23
N GLN A 137 1.45 36.04 -8.13
CA GLN A 137 1.05 37.43 -8.38
C GLN A 137 0.46 37.66 -9.78
N ALA A 138 1.01 37.02 -10.81
CA ALA A 138 0.58 37.19 -12.20
C ALA A 138 -0.88 36.77 -12.45
N THR A 139 -1.40 35.84 -11.66
CA THR A 139 -2.79 35.37 -11.78
C THR A 139 -3.65 35.73 -10.58
N ASP A 140 -3.07 36.28 -9.51
CA ASP A 140 -3.76 36.63 -8.27
C ASP A 140 -4.53 35.42 -7.72
N ARG A 141 -3.82 34.28 -7.68
CA ARG A 141 -4.26 33.00 -7.11
C ARG A 141 -3.31 32.58 -6.00
N TYR A 142 -3.78 31.77 -5.06
CA TYR A 142 -2.93 31.20 -4.03
C TYR A 142 -3.23 29.73 -3.75
N ILE A 143 -2.22 29.01 -3.27
CA ILE A 143 -2.31 27.63 -2.80
C ILE A 143 -1.64 27.52 -1.42
N ILE A 144 -1.88 26.42 -0.71
CA ILE A 144 -1.19 26.11 0.54
C ILE A 144 -0.43 24.80 0.36
N LEU A 145 0.86 24.79 0.70
CA LEU A 145 1.63 23.56 0.86
C LEU A 145 1.68 23.21 2.35
N ARG A 146 1.12 22.07 2.72
CA ARG A 146 1.14 21.58 4.11
C ARG A 146 2.13 20.43 4.24
N PHE A 147 3.02 20.52 5.23
CA PHE A 147 4.03 19.53 5.57
C PHE A 147 3.81 19.05 7.01
N ARG A 148 3.79 17.74 7.24
CA ARG A 148 3.79 17.10 8.56
C ARG A 148 5.01 16.22 8.70
N LEU A 149 5.86 16.54 9.68
CA LEU A 149 7.11 15.83 9.93
C LEU A 149 7.03 15.04 11.23
N TYR A 150 7.09 13.72 11.09
CA TYR A 150 7.10 12.73 12.14
C TYR A 150 8.55 12.31 12.45
N ASN A 151 8.74 11.49 13.48
CA ASN A 151 10.06 10.93 13.81
C ASN A 151 10.56 9.88 12.80
N ASP A 152 9.66 9.35 11.96
CA ASP A 152 9.88 8.28 11.01
C ASP A 152 9.61 8.70 9.55
N GLY A 153 9.20 9.94 9.29
CA GLY A 153 8.96 10.39 7.92
C GLY A 153 8.29 11.75 7.75
N LEU A 154 8.19 12.18 6.50
CA LEU A 154 7.53 13.40 6.05
C LEU A 154 6.26 13.06 5.26
N GLY A 155 5.16 13.74 5.54
CA GLY A 155 4.01 13.85 4.66
C GLY A 155 3.85 15.28 4.13
N PHE A 156 3.52 15.48 2.86
CA PHE A 156 3.11 16.79 2.35
C PHE A 156 1.94 16.72 1.38
N ARG A 157 1.15 17.79 1.25
CA ARG A 157 0.06 17.90 0.27
C ARG A 157 -0.15 19.33 -0.22
N TYR A 158 -0.85 19.46 -1.35
CA TYR A 158 -1.36 20.72 -1.87
C TYR A 158 -2.79 20.94 -1.36
N GLU A 159 -3.11 22.15 -0.92
CA GLU A 159 -4.48 22.58 -0.62
C GLU A 159 -4.82 23.76 -1.52
N PHE A 160 -6.04 23.73 -2.06
CA PHE A 160 -6.57 24.70 -3.01
C PHE A 160 -7.81 25.36 -2.38
N PRO A 161 -7.63 26.45 -1.63
CA PRO A 161 -8.75 27.15 -0.99
C PRO A 161 -9.68 27.79 -2.02
N GLU A 162 -10.95 27.94 -1.63
CA GLU A 162 -11.93 28.69 -2.42
C GLU A 162 -11.47 30.13 -2.64
N GLN A 163 -11.50 30.57 -3.89
CA GLN A 163 -11.09 31.90 -4.31
C GLN A 163 -11.61 32.25 -5.69
N LYS A 164 -11.72 33.55 -6.00
CA LYS A 164 -12.34 34.06 -7.24
C LYS A 164 -11.69 33.56 -8.55
N LYS A 165 -10.40 33.22 -8.53
CA LYS A 165 -9.61 32.92 -9.74
C LYS A 165 -9.12 31.47 -9.81
N LEU A 166 -9.51 30.63 -8.85
CA LEU A 166 -9.19 29.21 -8.83
C LEU A 166 -10.38 28.46 -8.20
N ASP A 167 -11.37 28.16 -9.02
CA ASP A 167 -12.57 27.40 -8.63
C ASP A 167 -12.47 26.00 -9.25
N TYR A 168 -12.87 25.84 -10.51
CA TYR A 168 -12.68 24.61 -11.27
C TYR A 168 -11.37 24.63 -12.05
N PHE A 169 -10.62 23.53 -11.99
CA PHE A 169 -9.41 23.35 -12.79
C PHE A 169 -9.16 21.88 -13.09
N VAL A 170 -8.43 21.63 -14.19
CA VAL A 170 -8.05 20.29 -14.60
C VAL A 170 -6.53 20.17 -14.51
N ILE A 171 -6.07 19.14 -13.81
CA ILE A 171 -4.65 18.82 -13.67
C ILE A 171 -4.19 18.17 -14.97
N LYS A 172 -3.17 18.76 -15.59
CA LYS A 172 -2.44 18.14 -16.70
C LYS A 172 -1.36 17.22 -16.17
N GLU A 173 -0.56 17.70 -15.22
CA GLU A 173 0.48 16.92 -14.55
C GLU A 173 0.71 17.47 -13.14
N GLU A 174 0.90 16.58 -12.17
CA GLU A 174 1.54 16.94 -10.91
C GLU A 174 3.06 16.82 -11.07
N ARG A 175 3.82 17.80 -10.55
CA ARG A 175 5.29 17.89 -10.69
C ARG A 175 6.00 17.78 -9.34
N SER A 176 5.49 16.92 -8.45
CA SER A 176 6.10 16.63 -7.16
C SER A 176 7.35 15.77 -7.35
N GLN A 177 8.52 16.28 -6.96
CA GLN A 177 9.78 15.57 -7.12
C GLN A 177 10.27 14.93 -5.81
N PHE A 178 11.07 13.88 -5.98
CA PHE A 178 11.83 13.19 -4.94
C PHE A 178 13.24 12.92 -5.50
N ALA A 179 14.09 13.94 -5.46
CA ALA A 179 15.48 13.83 -5.90
C ALA A 179 16.29 13.04 -4.87
N LEU A 180 16.68 11.81 -5.21
CA LEU A 180 17.35 10.88 -4.29
C LEU A 180 18.82 11.21 -4.14
N ALA A 181 19.44 10.83 -3.02
CA ALA A 181 20.85 11.11 -2.74
C ALA A 181 21.84 10.21 -3.49
N GLY A 182 21.37 9.19 -4.21
CA GLY A 182 22.21 8.33 -5.04
C GLY A 182 21.42 7.25 -5.76
N ASP A 183 22.16 6.37 -6.43
CA ASP A 183 21.64 5.16 -7.05
C ASP A 183 21.39 4.09 -5.97
N HIS A 184 20.14 4.00 -5.52
CA HIS A 184 19.69 3.13 -4.42
C HIS A 184 19.30 1.74 -4.95
N LYS A 185 19.45 0.71 -4.12
CA LYS A 185 18.78 -0.59 -4.36
C LYS A 185 17.29 -0.35 -4.16
N ALA A 186 16.45 -0.77 -5.10
CA ALA A 186 15.01 -0.58 -5.10
C ALA A 186 14.30 -1.92 -5.26
N PHE A 187 13.11 -2.01 -4.66
CA PHE A 187 12.16 -3.13 -4.77
C PHE A 187 10.90 -2.56 -5.41
N TRP A 188 10.70 -2.81 -6.69
CA TRP A 188 9.77 -2.05 -7.52
C TRP A 188 8.90 -2.92 -8.41
N LEU A 189 7.74 -2.35 -8.77
CA LEU A 189 6.83 -2.87 -9.80
C LEU A 189 6.80 -1.89 -10.98
N PRO A 190 6.65 -2.39 -12.23
CA PRO A 190 6.39 -1.54 -13.38
C PRO A 190 5.25 -0.56 -13.12
N GLY A 191 5.48 0.72 -13.40
CA GLY A 191 4.45 1.76 -13.36
C GLY A 191 3.36 1.46 -14.38
N ASP A 192 2.15 1.19 -13.88
CA ASP A 192 1.00 0.74 -14.67
C ASP A 192 -0.29 1.37 -14.12
N TYR A 193 -1.27 1.57 -14.99
CA TYR A 193 -2.55 2.18 -14.62
C TYR A 193 -3.66 1.18 -14.29
N ASP A 194 -3.44 -0.10 -14.58
CA ASP A 194 -4.49 -1.12 -14.61
C ASP A 194 -4.16 -2.36 -13.77
N THR A 195 -2.89 -2.70 -13.55
CA THR A 195 -2.52 -3.85 -12.69
C THR A 195 -1.36 -3.56 -11.75
N GLN A 196 -1.35 -4.21 -10.58
CA GLN A 196 -0.20 -4.31 -9.68
C GLN A 196 0.28 -5.77 -9.52
N GLU A 197 -0.18 -6.70 -10.35
CA GLU A 197 0.05 -8.14 -10.25
C GLU A 197 1.38 -8.61 -10.89
N TYR A 198 2.37 -7.72 -10.87
CA TYR A 198 3.73 -8.05 -11.28
C TYR A 198 4.50 -8.71 -10.15
N SER A 199 5.47 -9.55 -10.51
CA SER A 199 6.52 -9.94 -9.57
C SER A 199 7.39 -8.73 -9.26
N THR A 200 7.76 -8.56 -7.99
CA THR A 200 8.67 -7.46 -7.61
C THR A 200 10.04 -7.67 -8.24
N VAL A 201 10.61 -6.61 -8.80
CA VAL A 201 11.99 -6.58 -9.27
C VAL A 201 12.88 -5.91 -8.24
N THR A 202 13.99 -6.57 -7.93
CA THR A 202 15.06 -6.01 -7.11
C THR A 202 16.23 -5.59 -8.01
N SER A 203 16.58 -4.31 -8.01
CA SER A 203 17.72 -3.77 -8.77
C SER A 203 18.19 -2.44 -8.22
N ASN A 204 19.32 -1.92 -8.69
CA ASN A 204 19.59 -0.49 -8.54
C ASN A 204 18.65 0.33 -9.44
N LEU A 205 18.43 1.61 -9.11
CA LEU A 205 17.58 2.51 -9.89
C LEU A 205 18.11 2.72 -11.32
N SER A 206 19.43 2.78 -11.48
CA SER A 206 20.09 2.88 -12.80
C SER A 206 19.81 1.68 -13.73
N GLU A 207 19.38 0.54 -13.19
CA GLU A 207 19.11 -0.67 -13.95
C GLU A 207 17.63 -0.84 -14.33
N VAL A 208 16.74 0.00 -13.79
CA VAL A 208 15.28 -0.07 -14.00
C VAL A 208 14.96 -0.10 -15.49
N ARG A 209 15.53 0.82 -16.27
CA ARG A 209 15.27 0.92 -17.72
C ARG A 209 15.57 -0.38 -18.46
N ALA A 210 16.70 -1.02 -18.12
CA ALA A 210 17.13 -2.24 -18.79
C ALA A 210 16.26 -3.45 -18.41
N LYS A 211 15.74 -3.46 -17.18
CA LYS A 211 14.92 -4.55 -16.64
C LYS A 211 13.41 -4.39 -16.90
N MET A 212 12.94 -3.18 -17.22
CA MET A 212 11.51 -2.88 -17.36
C MET A 212 10.79 -3.82 -18.34
N LYS A 213 11.39 -4.12 -19.48
CA LYS A 213 10.77 -4.97 -20.50
C LYS A 213 10.45 -6.37 -19.96
N ASP A 214 11.37 -6.96 -19.20
CA ASP A 214 11.21 -8.31 -18.64
C ASP A 214 10.34 -8.30 -17.37
N ALA A 215 10.28 -7.16 -16.68
CA ALA A 215 9.44 -6.95 -15.51
C ALA A 215 7.94 -6.88 -15.85
N VAL A 216 7.60 -6.46 -17.06
CA VAL A 216 6.22 -6.36 -17.55
C VAL A 216 5.77 -7.71 -18.09
N THR A 217 5.19 -8.53 -17.22
CA THR A 217 4.59 -9.82 -17.58
C THR A 217 3.16 -9.64 -18.10
N PRO A 218 2.61 -10.61 -18.87
CA PRO A 218 1.22 -10.56 -19.34
C PRO A 218 0.21 -10.50 -18.19
N ASN A 219 -0.83 -9.68 -18.36
CA ASN A 219 -1.99 -9.54 -17.48
C ASN A 219 -3.27 -9.29 -18.31
N ALA A 220 -4.44 -9.56 -17.75
CA ALA A 220 -5.74 -9.33 -18.40
C ALA A 220 -6.03 -7.84 -18.68
N SER A 221 -5.47 -6.93 -17.87
CA SER A 221 -5.51 -5.48 -18.08
C SER A 221 -4.20 -4.84 -17.63
N GLN A 222 -3.52 -4.14 -18.53
CA GLN A 222 -2.27 -3.47 -18.21
C GLN A 222 -2.03 -2.28 -19.16
N THR A 223 -1.60 -1.17 -18.60
CA THR A 223 -1.18 0.02 -19.34
C THR A 223 0.06 0.64 -18.69
N THR A 224 1.24 0.20 -19.14
CA THR A 224 2.51 0.81 -18.71
C THR A 224 2.76 2.16 -19.39
N PHE A 225 3.36 3.09 -18.67
CA PHE A 225 3.47 4.49 -19.14
C PHE A 225 4.90 4.99 -19.40
N SER A 226 5.92 4.27 -18.94
CA SER A 226 7.32 4.71 -19.08
C SER A 226 8.29 3.53 -18.96
N PRO A 227 9.41 3.52 -19.70
CA PRO A 227 10.49 2.55 -19.51
C PRO A 227 11.17 2.66 -18.13
N THR A 228 10.88 3.71 -17.38
CA THR A 228 11.37 3.93 -16.01
C THR A 228 10.23 4.33 -15.06
N GLY A 229 8.99 3.97 -15.41
CA GLY A 229 7.81 4.16 -14.56
C GLY A 229 7.77 3.10 -13.46
N LEU A 230 7.45 3.51 -12.24
CA LEU A 230 7.39 2.66 -11.05
C LEU A 230 6.11 2.94 -10.28
N GLN A 231 5.51 1.91 -9.69
CA GLN A 231 4.43 2.10 -8.73
C GLN A 231 4.95 2.50 -7.36
N THR A 232 4.04 2.93 -6.48
CA THR A 232 4.30 3.07 -5.04
C THR A 232 3.45 2.04 -4.26
N PRO A 233 3.74 1.72 -2.99
CA PRO A 233 4.86 2.15 -2.16
C PRO A 233 6.20 1.65 -2.72
N LEU A 234 7.10 2.58 -3.07
CA LEU A 234 8.42 2.25 -3.60
C LEU A 234 9.40 2.12 -2.45
N MET A 235 9.92 0.90 -2.22
CA MET A 235 10.89 0.63 -1.17
C MET A 235 12.31 0.70 -1.72
N MET A 236 13.22 1.33 -0.97
CA MET A 236 14.63 1.49 -1.34
C MET A 236 15.56 1.30 -0.15
N LYS A 237 16.79 0.88 -0.45
CA LYS A 237 17.93 0.85 0.47
C LYS A 237 19.09 1.64 -0.14
N SER A 238 19.53 2.68 0.56
CA SER A 238 20.66 3.50 0.15
C SER A 238 21.99 2.81 0.49
N LYS A 239 23.06 3.21 -0.22
CA LYS A 239 24.43 2.70 0.02
C LYS A 239 24.97 3.04 1.41
N ASP A 240 24.49 4.14 2.00
CA ASP A 240 24.85 4.61 3.34
C ASP A 240 23.91 4.10 4.44
N GLY A 241 23.09 3.08 4.14
CA GLY A 241 22.35 2.28 5.12
C GLY A 241 21.00 2.87 5.55
N LEU A 242 20.40 3.76 4.75
CA LEU A 242 19.04 4.21 4.96
C LEU A 242 18.06 3.32 4.20
N TYR A 243 16.91 3.09 4.82
CA TYR A 243 15.73 2.51 4.19
C TYR A 243 14.75 3.65 3.93
N ILE A 244 14.27 3.76 2.70
CA ILE A 244 13.42 4.87 2.24
C ILE A 244 12.21 4.28 1.53
N ASN A 245 11.00 4.65 1.96
CA ASN A 245 9.76 4.30 1.29
C ASN A 245 9.05 5.57 0.80
N ILE A 246 8.74 5.63 -0.51
CA ILE A 246 7.98 6.74 -1.11
C ILE A 246 6.60 6.23 -1.49
N HIS A 247 5.57 6.92 -1.00
CA HIS A 247 4.17 6.54 -1.21
C HIS A 247 3.22 7.75 -1.15
N GLU A 248 1.92 7.49 -1.02
CA GLU A 248 0.88 8.48 -0.79
C GLU A 248 -0.11 8.04 0.31
N ALA A 249 -0.87 8.99 0.85
CA ALA A 249 -1.90 8.71 1.86
C ALA A 249 -3.19 9.49 1.57
N ALA A 250 -4.35 8.90 1.90
CA ALA A 250 -5.68 9.47 1.70
C ALA A 250 -5.99 9.80 0.22
N LEU A 251 -5.84 8.81 -0.66
CA LEU A 251 -6.22 8.93 -2.07
C LEU A 251 -7.75 8.94 -2.21
N ILE A 252 -8.33 10.15 -2.18
CA ILE A 252 -9.77 10.42 -2.30
C ILE A 252 -9.96 11.50 -3.36
N ASN A 253 -10.90 11.26 -4.29
CA ASN A 253 -11.28 12.20 -5.35
C ASN A 253 -10.08 12.84 -6.09
N TYR A 254 -9.06 12.03 -6.37
CA TYR A 254 -7.84 12.41 -7.06
C TYR A 254 -7.32 11.19 -7.83
N SER A 255 -6.43 11.38 -8.80
CA SER A 255 -5.86 10.25 -9.54
C SER A 255 -4.66 9.60 -8.82
N CYS A 256 -4.51 8.28 -8.94
CA CYS A 256 -3.43 7.52 -8.29
C CYS A 256 -2.04 8.01 -8.72
N MET A 257 -1.11 8.07 -7.77
CA MET A 257 0.28 8.45 -8.06
C MET A 257 1.16 7.23 -8.35
N SER A 258 1.70 7.17 -9.56
CA SER A 258 2.94 6.45 -9.87
C SER A 258 4.15 7.39 -9.82
N LEU A 259 5.35 6.86 -10.01
CA LEU A 259 6.60 7.61 -10.08
C LEU A 259 7.26 7.39 -11.43
N ASN A 260 7.71 8.45 -12.07
CA ASN A 260 8.58 8.34 -13.24
C ASN A 260 10.01 8.69 -12.86
N LEU A 261 10.95 7.78 -13.10
CA LEU A 261 12.36 7.97 -12.76
C LEU A 261 13.12 8.64 -13.91
N ASP A 262 13.72 9.80 -13.63
CA ASP A 262 14.88 10.31 -14.35
C ASP A 262 16.12 9.57 -13.84
N ASP A 263 16.49 8.51 -14.56
CA ASP A 263 17.59 7.60 -14.26
C ASP A 263 18.98 8.20 -14.52
N LYS A 264 19.07 9.41 -15.08
CA LYS A 264 20.33 10.15 -15.22
C LYS A 264 20.63 10.98 -13.98
N ASN A 265 19.60 11.58 -13.40
CA ASN A 265 19.74 12.50 -12.26
C ASN A 265 19.29 11.89 -10.92
N MET A 266 18.74 10.67 -10.94
CA MET A 266 18.13 9.99 -9.79
C MET A 266 17.02 10.83 -9.16
N VAL A 267 16.10 11.30 -10.01
CA VAL A 267 14.93 12.08 -9.58
C VAL A 267 13.68 11.29 -9.93
N LEU A 268 12.90 10.96 -8.91
CA LEU A 268 11.53 10.46 -9.11
C LEU A 268 10.60 11.65 -9.18
N GLU A 269 9.66 11.64 -10.12
CA GLU A 269 8.59 12.65 -10.23
C GLU A 269 7.23 11.97 -10.22
N SER A 270 6.25 12.58 -9.54
CA SER A 270 4.87 12.11 -9.55
C SER A 270 4.35 11.96 -10.98
N TRP A 271 3.70 10.84 -11.25
CA TRP A 271 3.05 10.56 -12.51
C TRP A 271 1.64 10.05 -12.22
N LEU A 272 0.64 10.89 -12.41
CA LEU A 272 -0.74 10.49 -12.13
C LEU A 272 -1.32 9.66 -13.28
N THR A 273 -2.25 8.77 -12.97
CA THR A 273 -3.03 8.00 -13.94
C THR A 273 -3.96 8.93 -14.74
N PRO A 274 -3.96 8.91 -16.08
CA PRO A 274 -4.90 9.69 -16.87
C PRO A 274 -6.31 9.10 -16.85
N ASP A 275 -7.30 9.92 -17.18
CA ASP A 275 -8.64 9.51 -17.59
C ASP A 275 -8.66 9.10 -19.08
N ALA A 276 -9.84 8.76 -19.60
CA ALA A 276 -10.03 8.34 -20.99
C ALA A 276 -9.61 9.37 -22.06
N ILE A 277 -9.43 10.64 -21.71
CA ILE A 277 -9.01 11.71 -22.63
C ILE A 277 -7.62 12.29 -22.30
N GLY A 278 -6.90 11.68 -21.36
CA GLY A 278 -5.54 12.05 -20.99
C GLY A 278 -5.41 13.08 -19.86
N ASP A 279 -6.51 13.51 -19.26
CA ASP A 279 -6.50 14.44 -18.12
C ASP A 279 -6.24 13.69 -16.80
N LYS A 280 -5.65 14.37 -15.81
CA LYS A 280 -5.14 13.70 -14.60
C LYS A 280 -5.83 14.10 -13.30
N GLY A 281 -6.97 14.78 -13.40
CA GLY A 281 -7.80 15.13 -12.26
C GLY A 281 -8.64 16.37 -12.50
N TYR A 282 -9.94 16.24 -12.31
CA TYR A 282 -10.91 17.33 -12.30
C TYR A 282 -11.09 17.79 -10.86
N MET A 283 -10.78 19.05 -10.60
CA MET A 283 -10.74 19.61 -9.25
C MET A 283 -11.70 20.79 -9.15
N GLN A 284 -12.28 20.94 -7.96
CA GLN A 284 -13.10 22.09 -7.57
C GLN A 284 -12.64 22.58 -6.20
N ALA A 285 -12.31 23.86 -6.06
CA ALA A 285 -11.97 24.45 -4.77
C ALA A 285 -13.24 24.65 -3.89
N PRO A 286 -13.16 24.47 -2.56
CA PRO A 286 -11.99 24.06 -1.81
C PRO A 286 -11.71 22.55 -1.95
N CYS A 287 -10.47 22.18 -2.27
CA CYS A 287 -10.02 20.79 -2.35
C CYS A 287 -8.55 20.64 -1.95
N GLN A 288 -8.06 19.40 -1.95
CA GLN A 288 -6.68 19.06 -1.60
C GLN A 288 -6.21 17.86 -2.42
N SER A 289 -4.91 17.76 -2.63
CA SER A 289 -4.31 16.51 -3.12
C SER A 289 -4.27 15.47 -1.98
N PRO A 290 -4.11 14.18 -2.31
CA PRO A 290 -3.60 13.20 -1.37
C PRO A 290 -2.25 13.66 -0.81
N TRP A 291 -1.88 13.11 0.34
CA TRP A 291 -0.54 13.31 0.88
C TRP A 291 0.48 12.52 0.06
N ARG A 292 1.69 13.06 -0.11
CA ARG A 292 2.88 12.34 -0.56
C ARG A 292 3.75 12.07 0.66
N THR A 293 4.24 10.84 0.78
CA THR A 293 4.92 10.38 1.99
C THR A 293 6.31 9.89 1.69
N ILE A 294 7.26 10.24 2.57
CA ILE A 294 8.62 9.70 2.61
C ILE A 294 8.84 9.14 4.01
N ILE A 295 8.82 7.83 4.16
CA ILE A 295 9.19 7.12 5.41
C ILE A 295 10.68 6.80 5.33
N VAL A 296 11.43 7.06 6.40
CA VAL A 296 12.88 6.84 6.43
C VAL A 296 13.39 6.39 7.80
N SER A 297 14.28 5.40 7.80
CA SER A 297 15.05 4.99 8.98
C SER A 297 16.40 4.39 8.58
N ASP A 298 17.29 4.22 9.54
CA ASP A 298 18.52 3.41 9.45
C ASP A 298 18.31 1.95 9.91
N LYS A 299 17.05 1.54 10.13
CA LYS A 299 16.65 0.16 10.42
C LYS A 299 15.42 -0.22 9.60
N ALA A 300 15.49 -1.35 8.89
CA ALA A 300 14.37 -1.83 8.06
C ALA A 300 13.07 -2.00 8.88
N GLY A 301 13.16 -2.58 10.08
CA GLY A 301 11.99 -2.83 10.92
C GLY A 301 11.23 -1.56 11.35
N ASP A 302 11.88 -0.39 11.36
CA ASP A 302 11.20 0.86 11.66
C ASP A 302 10.26 1.29 10.53
N ILE A 303 10.54 0.92 9.27
CA ILE A 303 9.64 1.16 8.13
C ILE A 303 8.33 0.39 8.32
N LEU A 304 8.43 -0.88 8.74
CA LEU A 304 7.29 -1.78 8.97
C LEU A 304 6.40 -1.35 10.15
N THR A 305 6.96 -0.61 11.11
CA THR A 305 6.22 -0.13 12.29
C THR A 305 5.65 1.27 12.13
N SER A 306 6.03 1.98 11.06
CA SER A 306 5.51 3.32 10.78
C SER A 306 3.98 3.29 10.66
N LYS A 307 3.33 4.26 11.30
CA LYS A 307 1.89 4.52 11.18
C LYS A 307 1.59 5.84 10.48
N LEU A 308 2.60 6.42 9.81
CA LEU A 308 2.51 7.69 9.09
C LEU A 308 1.34 7.69 8.09
N THR A 309 1.20 6.64 7.26
CA THR A 309 0.13 6.55 6.25
C THR A 309 -1.26 6.63 6.88
N TYR A 310 -1.53 5.85 7.94
CA TYR A 310 -2.80 5.93 8.67
C TYR A 310 -2.98 7.26 9.38
N ASN A 311 -1.93 7.82 9.99
CA ASN A 311 -1.97 9.10 10.71
C ASN A 311 -2.35 10.29 9.81
N LEU A 312 -2.09 10.20 8.51
CA LEU A 312 -2.46 11.21 7.50
C LEU A 312 -3.88 11.07 6.93
N ASN A 313 -4.58 9.98 7.25
CA ASN A 313 -5.99 9.82 6.88
C ASN A 313 -6.93 10.49 7.89
N GLU A 314 -8.13 10.83 7.45
CA GLU A 314 -9.15 11.37 8.34
C GLU A 314 -9.58 10.32 9.40
N PRO A 315 -10.06 10.74 10.58
CA PRO A 315 -10.70 9.84 11.53
C PRO A 315 -11.88 9.07 10.92
N THR A 316 -12.31 7.99 11.58
CA THR A 316 -13.45 7.19 11.09
C THR A 316 -14.71 8.04 10.92
N LYS A 317 -15.39 7.86 9.79
CA LYS A 317 -16.69 8.48 9.52
C LYS A 317 -17.87 7.74 10.18
N PHE A 318 -17.62 6.56 10.76
CA PHE A 318 -18.68 5.73 11.34
C PHE A 318 -18.82 5.99 12.83
N LYS A 319 -20.07 6.24 13.26
CA LYS A 319 -20.41 6.32 14.70
C LYS A 319 -20.49 4.94 15.35
N ASP A 320 -20.99 3.94 14.60
CA ASP A 320 -21.09 2.55 15.03
C ASP A 320 -20.19 1.67 14.15
N VAL A 321 -19.17 1.09 14.77
CA VAL A 321 -18.21 0.15 14.15
C VAL A 321 -18.37 -1.27 14.69
N SER A 322 -19.40 -1.53 15.51
CA SER A 322 -19.56 -2.82 16.22
C SER A 322 -19.79 -4.01 15.29
N TRP A 323 -20.28 -3.76 14.07
CA TRP A 323 -20.55 -4.75 13.03
C TRP A 323 -19.31 -5.13 12.20
N ILE A 324 -18.23 -4.36 12.30
CA ILE A 324 -16.98 -4.62 11.56
C ILE A 324 -16.14 -5.59 12.39
N LYS A 325 -15.89 -6.78 11.85
CA LYS A 325 -15.18 -7.86 12.54
C LYS A 325 -14.07 -8.44 11.68
N PRO A 326 -12.85 -8.59 12.23
CA PRO A 326 -11.85 -9.46 11.65
C PRO A 326 -12.43 -10.86 11.40
N THR A 327 -12.08 -11.49 10.27
CA THR A 327 -12.67 -12.73 9.79
C THR A 327 -11.58 -13.70 9.31
N LYS A 328 -11.56 -14.93 9.84
CA LYS A 328 -10.86 -16.08 9.23
C LYS A 328 -11.84 -16.89 8.40
N TYR A 329 -11.47 -17.23 7.16
CA TYR A 329 -12.38 -17.91 6.24
C TYR A 329 -11.69 -18.98 5.40
N VAL A 330 -12.49 -19.87 4.83
CA VAL A 330 -12.11 -20.77 3.71
C VAL A 330 -13.00 -20.43 2.52
N GLY A 331 -12.75 -21.01 1.35
CA GLY A 331 -13.67 -20.80 0.24
C GLY A 331 -13.60 -21.82 -0.86
N VAL A 332 -14.74 -21.99 -1.52
CA VAL A 332 -14.87 -22.59 -2.85
C VAL A 332 -14.25 -21.57 -3.80
N TRP A 333 -12.95 -21.72 -4.06
CA TRP A 333 -12.11 -20.74 -4.76
C TRP A 333 -10.92 -21.40 -5.46
N TRP A 334 -10.01 -22.01 -4.68
CA TRP A 334 -8.73 -22.51 -5.17
C TRP A 334 -8.86 -23.57 -6.26
N GLU A 335 -9.94 -24.36 -6.22
CA GLU A 335 -10.22 -25.34 -7.25
C GLU A 335 -10.51 -24.73 -8.63
N MET A 336 -11.08 -23.52 -8.70
CA MET A 336 -11.25 -22.80 -9.98
C MET A 336 -9.95 -22.14 -10.42
N ILE A 337 -9.20 -21.55 -9.48
CA ILE A 337 -7.89 -20.94 -9.74
C ILE A 337 -6.90 -21.97 -10.32
N THR A 338 -6.90 -23.19 -9.78
CA THR A 338 -6.03 -24.28 -10.26
C THR A 338 -6.55 -24.96 -11.54
N GLY A 339 -7.81 -24.74 -11.90
CA GLY A 339 -8.49 -25.38 -13.03
C GLY A 339 -9.00 -26.79 -12.74
N LYS A 340 -9.03 -27.22 -11.47
CA LYS A 340 -9.69 -28.48 -11.04
C LYS A 340 -11.19 -28.42 -11.34
N SER A 341 -11.80 -27.27 -11.08
CA SER A 341 -13.23 -26.99 -11.20
C SER A 341 -13.45 -25.70 -12.00
N THR A 342 -14.71 -25.36 -12.28
CA THR A 342 -15.10 -24.17 -13.05
C THR A 342 -16.00 -23.24 -12.25
N TRP A 343 -15.87 -21.93 -12.49
CA TRP A 343 -16.89 -20.95 -12.07
C TRP A 343 -18.18 -21.09 -12.88
N ALA A 344 -18.10 -21.39 -14.17
CA ALA A 344 -19.26 -21.55 -15.04
C ALA A 344 -20.04 -22.83 -14.71
N TYR A 345 -21.37 -22.76 -14.86
CA TYR A 345 -22.28 -23.88 -14.65
C TYR A 345 -22.31 -24.83 -15.86
N ASN A 346 -22.19 -24.27 -17.07
CA ASN A 346 -22.23 -25.01 -18.34
C ASN A 346 -21.09 -24.58 -19.28
N ASP A 347 -21.03 -25.20 -20.45
CA ASP A 347 -20.00 -24.94 -21.49
C ASP A 347 -20.55 -24.14 -22.68
N LEU A 348 -21.59 -23.31 -22.48
CA LEU A 348 -22.08 -22.43 -23.54
C LEU A 348 -21.01 -21.41 -23.94
N THR A 349 -21.00 -21.03 -25.22
CA THR A 349 -20.01 -20.09 -25.76
C THR A 349 -20.32 -18.62 -25.44
N SER A 350 -21.58 -18.31 -25.13
CA SER A 350 -22.03 -17.02 -24.60
C SER A 350 -23.41 -17.12 -23.97
N VAL A 351 -23.75 -16.14 -23.13
CA VAL A 351 -25.01 -16.07 -22.37
C VAL A 351 -25.59 -14.66 -22.36
N GLN A 352 -26.91 -14.55 -22.22
CA GLN A 352 -27.62 -13.28 -22.03
C GLN A 352 -28.50 -13.37 -20.79
N LEU A 353 -28.17 -12.59 -19.75
CA LEU A 353 -28.92 -12.59 -18.50
C LEU A 353 -30.39 -12.19 -18.75
N GLY A 354 -31.31 -12.89 -18.11
CA GLY A 354 -32.75 -12.74 -18.32
C GLY A 354 -33.29 -13.37 -19.61
N VAL A 355 -32.44 -13.95 -20.46
CA VAL A 355 -32.83 -14.66 -21.70
C VAL A 355 -32.37 -16.13 -21.67
N THR A 356 -31.12 -16.37 -21.30
CA THR A 356 -30.57 -17.72 -21.14
C THR A 356 -31.29 -18.43 -19.99
N ASP A 357 -31.96 -19.53 -20.29
CA ASP A 357 -32.62 -20.37 -19.30
C ASP A 357 -31.65 -21.48 -18.83
N TYR A 358 -30.90 -21.20 -17.76
CA TYR A 358 -29.89 -22.12 -17.22
C TYR A 358 -30.46 -23.46 -16.80
N SER A 359 -31.74 -23.54 -16.42
CA SER A 359 -32.41 -24.81 -16.05
C SER A 359 -32.52 -25.79 -17.23
N LYS A 360 -32.42 -25.29 -18.47
CA LYS A 360 -32.43 -26.10 -19.69
C LYS A 360 -31.02 -26.37 -20.24
N THR A 361 -29.99 -25.81 -19.62
CA THR A 361 -28.59 -26.05 -20.01
C THR A 361 -28.05 -27.27 -19.28
N LYS A 362 -27.08 -27.95 -19.91
CA LYS A 362 -26.43 -29.12 -19.32
C LYS A 362 -25.32 -28.65 -18.37
N PRO A 363 -25.32 -29.04 -17.07
CA PRO A 363 -24.18 -28.82 -16.20
C PRO A 363 -22.91 -29.44 -16.81
N ASN A 364 -21.79 -28.71 -16.75
CA ASN A 364 -20.50 -29.20 -17.25
C ASN A 364 -19.87 -30.30 -16.35
N GLY A 365 -20.43 -30.52 -15.15
CA GLY A 365 -19.97 -31.50 -14.18
C GLY A 365 -18.72 -31.09 -13.40
N LYS A 366 -18.26 -29.84 -13.55
CA LYS A 366 -17.11 -29.24 -12.87
C LYS A 366 -17.45 -27.98 -12.09
N HIS A 367 -18.72 -27.56 -12.07
CA HIS A 367 -19.16 -26.39 -11.33
C HIS A 367 -19.04 -26.58 -9.80
N ALA A 368 -18.14 -25.84 -9.17
CA ALA A 368 -17.81 -26.00 -7.76
C ALA A 368 -18.85 -25.37 -6.83
N ALA A 369 -19.48 -24.27 -7.24
CA ALA A 369 -20.47 -23.55 -6.43
C ALA A 369 -21.85 -24.22 -6.47
N ASN A 370 -21.91 -25.49 -6.08
CA ASN A 370 -23.16 -26.21 -5.90
C ASN A 370 -23.45 -26.44 -4.41
N THR A 371 -24.74 -26.55 -4.07
CA THR A 371 -25.23 -26.59 -2.69
C THR A 371 -24.60 -27.70 -1.85
N ALA A 372 -24.42 -28.89 -2.42
CA ALA A 372 -23.85 -30.03 -1.68
C ALA A 372 -22.38 -29.75 -1.33
N HIS A 373 -21.58 -29.31 -2.29
CA HIS A 373 -20.16 -29.03 -2.08
C HIS A 373 -19.94 -27.87 -1.11
N VAL A 374 -20.73 -26.79 -1.22
CA VAL A 374 -20.63 -25.64 -0.31
C VAL A 374 -20.94 -26.05 1.14
N LYS A 375 -21.87 -26.99 1.37
CA LYS A 375 -22.15 -27.53 2.72
C LYS A 375 -20.93 -28.25 3.31
N GLU A 376 -20.11 -28.91 2.50
CA GLU A 376 -18.86 -29.55 2.96
C GLU A 376 -17.87 -28.51 3.49
N TYR A 377 -17.74 -27.35 2.81
CA TYR A 377 -16.91 -26.24 3.29
C TYR A 377 -17.46 -25.60 4.56
N ILE A 378 -18.79 -25.45 4.67
CA ILE A 378 -19.44 -24.95 5.89
C ILE A 378 -19.15 -25.91 7.06
N ASP A 379 -19.27 -27.22 6.84
CA ASP A 379 -18.98 -28.22 7.87
C ASP A 379 -17.50 -28.21 8.27
N PHE A 380 -16.58 -28.06 7.30
CA PHE A 380 -15.15 -27.90 7.58
C PHE A 380 -14.86 -26.63 8.38
N ALA A 381 -15.43 -25.49 7.99
CA ALA A 381 -15.24 -24.22 8.67
C ALA A 381 -15.72 -24.29 10.13
N ALA A 382 -16.94 -24.81 10.34
CA ALA A 382 -17.54 -24.94 11.67
C ALA A 382 -16.74 -25.90 12.57
N LYS A 383 -16.31 -27.04 12.04
CA LYS A 383 -15.50 -28.03 12.77
C LYS A 383 -14.16 -27.45 13.23
N ASN A 384 -13.62 -26.46 12.51
CA ASN A 384 -12.29 -25.94 12.72
C ASN A 384 -12.24 -24.53 13.32
N GLY A 385 -13.38 -23.93 13.66
CA GLY A 385 -13.44 -22.61 14.28
C GLY A 385 -13.02 -21.49 13.33
N LEU A 386 -13.37 -21.62 12.05
CA LEU A 386 -13.32 -20.52 11.09
C LEU A 386 -14.65 -19.77 11.12
N ASP A 387 -14.63 -18.49 10.73
CA ASP A 387 -15.78 -17.60 10.88
C ASP A 387 -16.70 -17.64 9.65
N ALA A 388 -16.13 -17.87 8.46
CA ALA A 388 -16.87 -17.71 7.22
C ALA A 388 -16.43 -18.63 6.06
N VAL A 389 -17.28 -18.71 5.03
CA VAL A 389 -17.05 -19.41 3.76
C VAL A 389 -17.30 -18.46 2.59
N LEU A 390 -16.29 -18.25 1.74
CA LEU A 390 -16.42 -17.60 0.42
C LEU A 390 -16.89 -18.62 -0.62
N VAL A 391 -17.76 -18.19 -1.53
CA VAL A 391 -18.12 -18.98 -2.71
C VAL A 391 -18.11 -18.10 -3.94
N GLU A 392 -17.22 -18.40 -4.89
CA GLU A 392 -17.24 -17.79 -6.22
C GLU A 392 -17.91 -18.72 -7.22
N GLY A 393 -18.47 -18.18 -8.31
CA GLY A 393 -19.22 -18.98 -9.28
C GLY A 393 -20.69 -19.16 -8.96
N TRP A 394 -21.21 -18.57 -7.87
CA TRP A 394 -22.57 -18.86 -7.40
C TRP A 394 -23.71 -18.30 -8.28
N ASN A 395 -23.45 -17.22 -9.02
CA ASN A 395 -24.45 -16.42 -9.74
C ASN A 395 -24.38 -16.58 -11.26
N GLU A 396 -25.49 -16.37 -11.96
CA GLU A 396 -25.53 -16.46 -13.43
C GLU A 396 -24.58 -15.46 -14.11
N GLY A 397 -23.86 -15.92 -15.16
CA GLY A 397 -23.05 -15.08 -16.05
C GLY A 397 -21.59 -15.53 -16.26
N TRP A 398 -21.10 -16.49 -15.46
CA TRP A 398 -19.69 -16.90 -15.46
C TRP A 398 -19.22 -17.55 -16.76
N GLU A 399 -20.09 -17.92 -17.69
CA GLU A 399 -19.67 -18.37 -19.03
C GLU A 399 -18.94 -17.27 -19.83
N ASP A 400 -19.23 -15.99 -19.54
CA ASP A 400 -18.74 -14.83 -20.30
C ASP A 400 -17.84 -13.87 -19.49
N TRP A 401 -17.39 -14.28 -18.31
CA TRP A 401 -16.73 -13.39 -17.34
C TRP A 401 -15.38 -12.82 -17.81
N PHE A 402 -14.63 -13.54 -18.65
CA PHE A 402 -13.24 -13.19 -18.96
C PHE A 402 -13.05 -12.63 -20.37
N GLY A 403 -12.44 -11.44 -20.47
CA GLY A 403 -11.88 -10.90 -21.72
C GLY A 403 -12.91 -10.47 -22.78
N LYS A 404 -14.21 -10.42 -22.47
CA LYS A 404 -15.27 -10.10 -23.45
C LYS A 404 -15.61 -8.62 -23.55
N THR A 405 -15.17 -7.77 -22.61
CA THR A 405 -15.62 -6.36 -22.48
C THR A 405 -17.14 -6.22 -22.46
N LYS A 406 -17.80 -7.16 -21.76
CA LYS A 406 -19.26 -7.31 -21.69
C LYS A 406 -19.83 -6.33 -20.65
N ASP A 407 -20.79 -5.50 -21.08
CA ASP A 407 -21.43 -4.52 -20.20
C ASP A 407 -22.35 -5.22 -19.18
N TYR A 408 -23.44 -5.84 -19.64
CA TYR A 408 -24.35 -6.59 -18.78
C TYR A 408 -23.86 -8.03 -18.57
N VAL A 409 -22.82 -8.17 -17.75
CA VAL A 409 -22.12 -9.44 -17.48
C VAL A 409 -22.70 -10.20 -16.28
N PHE A 410 -23.12 -9.48 -15.23
CA PHE A 410 -23.67 -10.02 -13.99
C PHE A 410 -24.81 -9.15 -13.48
N ASP A 411 -25.80 -9.74 -12.80
CA ASP A 411 -26.85 -9.03 -12.06
C ASP A 411 -26.67 -9.04 -10.54
N PHE A 412 -25.71 -9.84 -10.05
CA PHE A 412 -25.29 -9.99 -8.66
C PHE A 412 -26.35 -10.55 -7.70
N VAL A 413 -27.46 -11.09 -8.21
CA VAL A 413 -28.58 -11.56 -7.38
C VAL A 413 -29.18 -12.90 -7.81
N THR A 414 -28.99 -13.31 -9.06
CA THR A 414 -29.58 -14.55 -9.57
C THR A 414 -28.60 -15.72 -9.42
N PRO A 415 -28.88 -16.72 -8.56
CA PRO A 415 -28.01 -17.88 -8.41
C PRO A 415 -28.16 -18.86 -9.58
N TYR A 416 -27.13 -19.68 -9.83
CA TYR A 416 -27.25 -20.83 -10.73
C TYR A 416 -28.24 -21.89 -10.19
N PRO A 417 -28.78 -22.78 -11.06
CA PRO A 417 -29.77 -23.79 -10.67
C PRO A 417 -29.33 -24.75 -9.55
N ASP A 418 -28.04 -24.95 -9.34
CA ASP A 418 -27.47 -25.86 -8.34
C ASP A 418 -27.02 -25.14 -7.04
N PHE A 419 -27.23 -23.83 -6.93
CA PHE A 419 -26.91 -23.02 -5.75
C PHE A 419 -28.17 -22.49 -5.03
N ASP A 420 -28.61 -23.19 -3.98
CA ASP A 420 -29.74 -22.77 -3.16
C ASP A 420 -29.29 -21.78 -2.07
N VAL A 421 -29.43 -20.49 -2.37
CA VAL A 421 -29.10 -19.38 -1.47
C VAL A 421 -29.78 -19.51 -0.11
N GLN A 422 -31.07 -19.88 -0.09
CA GLN A 422 -31.85 -19.92 1.15
C GLN A 422 -31.43 -21.10 2.03
N GLU A 423 -31.18 -22.26 1.41
CA GLU A 423 -30.69 -23.42 2.13
C GLU A 423 -29.28 -23.22 2.67
N LEU A 424 -28.38 -22.63 1.89
CA LEU A 424 -27.01 -22.36 2.34
C LEU A 424 -26.99 -21.31 3.46
N HIS A 425 -27.82 -20.27 3.38
CA HIS A 425 -27.99 -19.32 4.48
C HIS A 425 -28.47 -20.03 5.76
N ARG A 426 -29.52 -20.85 5.69
CA ARG A 426 -30.01 -21.62 6.85
C ARG A 426 -28.95 -22.58 7.38
N TYR A 427 -28.25 -23.29 6.51
CA TYR A 427 -27.26 -24.29 6.90
C TYR A 427 -26.05 -23.64 7.57
N ALA A 428 -25.49 -22.57 6.98
CA ALA A 428 -24.41 -21.79 7.56
C ALA A 428 -24.80 -21.23 8.93
N ALA A 429 -25.99 -20.63 9.05
CA ALA A 429 -26.51 -20.13 10.32
C ALA A 429 -26.64 -21.23 11.38
N SER A 430 -27.10 -22.43 11.01
CA SER A 430 -27.19 -23.59 11.94
C SER A 430 -25.84 -24.06 12.47
N LYS A 431 -24.75 -23.70 11.79
CA LYS A 431 -23.37 -24.05 12.11
C LYS A 431 -22.57 -22.90 12.70
N GLY A 432 -23.19 -21.72 12.86
CA GLY A 432 -22.52 -20.50 13.32
C GLY A 432 -21.55 -19.91 12.31
N ILE A 433 -21.70 -20.24 11.02
CA ILE A 433 -20.84 -19.78 9.93
C ILE A 433 -21.52 -18.65 9.16
N LYS A 434 -20.73 -17.68 8.73
CA LYS A 434 -21.15 -16.65 7.78
C LYS A 434 -20.76 -17.01 6.35
N MET A 435 -21.58 -16.59 5.39
CA MET A 435 -21.20 -16.64 3.98
C MET A 435 -20.58 -15.29 3.59
N ILE A 436 -19.50 -15.32 2.81
CA ILE A 436 -18.90 -14.14 2.17
C ILE A 436 -19.43 -14.08 0.74
N MET A 437 -20.04 -12.97 0.38
CA MET A 437 -20.57 -12.73 -0.96
C MET A 437 -19.42 -12.57 -1.96
N HIS A 438 -19.65 -12.92 -3.22
CA HIS A 438 -18.73 -12.61 -4.32
C HIS A 438 -19.40 -11.75 -5.40
N HIS A 439 -18.81 -10.59 -5.70
CA HIS A 439 -19.19 -9.66 -6.77
C HIS A 439 -18.00 -9.43 -7.73
N GLU A 440 -17.65 -10.42 -8.55
CA GLU A 440 -16.82 -10.17 -9.72
C GLU A 440 -17.59 -9.29 -10.70
N THR A 441 -16.95 -8.25 -11.24
CA THR A 441 -17.60 -7.27 -12.13
C THR A 441 -17.19 -7.41 -13.58
N SER A 442 -16.15 -8.19 -13.88
CA SER A 442 -15.43 -8.23 -15.16
C SER A 442 -15.08 -6.82 -15.67
N SER A 443 -14.73 -5.94 -14.73
CA SER A 443 -14.48 -4.51 -14.92
C SER A 443 -15.64 -3.71 -15.52
N SER A 444 -16.85 -4.27 -15.49
CA SER A 444 -18.08 -3.59 -15.92
C SER A 444 -18.67 -2.73 -14.81
N VAL A 445 -18.00 -1.62 -14.52
CA VAL A 445 -18.27 -0.78 -13.36
C VAL A 445 -19.64 -0.11 -13.42
N ARG A 446 -20.03 0.42 -14.59
CA ARG A 446 -21.38 0.98 -14.75
C ARG A 446 -22.47 -0.05 -14.51
N ASN A 447 -22.26 -1.29 -14.96
CA ASN A 447 -23.19 -2.38 -14.70
C ASN A 447 -23.28 -2.67 -13.19
N TYR A 448 -22.13 -2.73 -12.51
CA TYR A 448 -22.11 -2.96 -11.07
C TYR A 448 -22.82 -1.85 -10.30
N GLU A 449 -22.53 -0.57 -10.58
CA GLU A 449 -23.19 0.56 -9.90
C GLU A 449 -24.71 0.56 -10.08
N ARG A 450 -25.22 0.17 -11.26
CA ARG A 450 -26.68 0.04 -11.49
C ARG A 450 -27.33 -1.02 -10.62
N HIS A 451 -26.58 -2.07 -10.24
CA HIS A 451 -27.06 -3.18 -9.45
C HIS A 451 -26.67 -3.11 -7.97
N ILE A 452 -25.75 -2.22 -7.57
CA ILE A 452 -25.10 -2.25 -6.25
C ILE A 452 -26.09 -2.17 -5.08
N ASP A 453 -27.12 -1.31 -5.17
CA ASP A 453 -28.16 -1.20 -4.16
C ASP A 453 -29.00 -2.50 -4.06
N THR A 454 -29.33 -3.09 -5.21
CA THR A 454 -30.09 -4.35 -5.27
C THR A 454 -29.26 -5.51 -4.73
N ALA A 455 -27.99 -5.58 -5.09
CA ALA A 455 -27.03 -6.58 -4.63
C ALA A 455 -26.80 -6.49 -3.11
N TYR A 456 -26.61 -5.28 -2.56
CA TYR A 456 -26.45 -5.11 -1.11
C TYR A 456 -27.74 -5.38 -0.33
N LYS A 457 -28.92 -5.05 -0.87
CA LYS A 457 -30.19 -5.49 -0.28
C LYS A 457 -30.32 -7.01 -0.29
N PHE A 458 -29.95 -7.67 -1.39
CA PHE A 458 -29.92 -9.12 -1.49
C PHE A 458 -28.98 -9.73 -0.44
N MET A 459 -27.77 -9.17 -0.28
CA MET A 459 -26.84 -9.60 0.76
C MET A 459 -27.47 -9.52 2.16
N LYS A 460 -28.11 -8.40 2.51
CA LYS A 460 -28.76 -8.25 3.83
C LYS A 460 -29.95 -9.17 4.02
N ALA A 461 -30.75 -9.39 2.99
CA ALA A 461 -31.88 -10.32 3.05
C ALA A 461 -31.40 -11.77 3.26
N ASN A 462 -30.19 -12.10 2.80
CA ASN A 462 -29.64 -13.46 2.83
C ASN A 462 -28.48 -13.65 3.83
N GLY A 463 -28.30 -12.72 4.77
CA GLY A 463 -27.36 -12.88 5.88
C GLY A 463 -25.88 -12.74 5.53
N TYR A 464 -25.54 -12.14 4.39
CA TYR A 464 -24.17 -11.82 4.01
C TYR A 464 -23.74 -10.48 4.60
N ASP A 465 -22.66 -10.48 5.38
CA ASP A 465 -22.14 -9.29 6.07
C ASP A 465 -20.79 -8.81 5.50
N ALA A 466 -20.24 -9.55 4.52
CA ALA A 466 -19.01 -9.20 3.82
C ALA A 466 -19.09 -9.59 2.34
N VAL A 467 -18.38 -8.86 1.49
CA VAL A 467 -18.26 -9.14 0.04
C VAL A 467 -16.81 -9.07 -0.40
N LYS A 468 -16.38 -10.07 -1.17
CA LYS A 468 -15.23 -9.97 -2.08
C LYS A 468 -15.75 -9.42 -3.41
N SER A 469 -15.26 -8.27 -3.85
CA SER A 469 -15.50 -7.75 -5.21
C SER A 469 -14.24 -7.90 -6.06
N GLY A 470 -14.40 -8.02 -7.38
CA GLY A 470 -13.30 -8.08 -8.35
C GLY A 470 -13.57 -7.23 -9.59
N TYR A 471 -12.50 -6.80 -10.26
CA TYR A 471 -12.51 -5.97 -11.46
C TYR A 471 -11.52 -6.55 -12.48
N VAL A 472 -11.76 -7.78 -12.93
CA VAL A 472 -10.89 -8.43 -13.90
C VAL A 472 -11.17 -7.95 -15.32
N GLY A 473 -10.17 -7.36 -15.96
CA GLY A 473 -10.19 -6.96 -17.38
C GLY A 473 -10.21 -5.45 -17.60
N ASN A 474 -10.21 -5.01 -18.85
CA ASN A 474 -10.21 -3.57 -19.17
C ASN A 474 -11.52 -2.90 -18.72
N MET A 475 -11.41 -1.70 -18.16
CA MET A 475 -12.53 -0.96 -17.57
C MET A 475 -13.65 -0.62 -18.55
N ILE A 476 -14.89 -0.70 -18.05
CA ILE A 476 -16.10 -0.14 -18.66
C ILE A 476 -16.70 0.85 -17.64
N PRO A 477 -16.64 2.17 -17.89
CA PRO A 477 -16.57 2.84 -19.19
C PRO A 477 -15.20 2.71 -19.89
N ARG A 478 -15.27 2.37 -21.19
CA ARG A 478 -14.09 2.08 -22.00
C ARG A 478 -13.23 3.33 -22.15
N GLY A 479 -11.93 3.16 -21.95
CA GLY A 479 -10.92 4.22 -22.02
C GLY A 479 -10.45 4.67 -20.63
N GLU A 480 -11.23 4.43 -19.57
CA GLU A 480 -10.74 4.63 -18.22
C GLU A 480 -9.73 3.54 -17.82
N HIS A 481 -8.98 3.84 -16.76
CA HIS A 481 -8.01 2.94 -16.14
C HIS A 481 -8.37 2.63 -14.70
N HIS A 482 -7.94 1.48 -14.17
CA HIS A 482 -8.29 1.05 -12.81
C HIS A 482 -7.94 2.08 -11.75
N TYR A 483 -6.87 2.86 -11.95
CA TYR A 483 -6.35 3.79 -10.94
C TYR A 483 -6.56 5.27 -11.29
N GLY A 484 -7.39 5.57 -12.29
CA GLY A 484 -7.81 6.94 -12.60
C GLY A 484 -8.76 7.52 -11.56
N GLN A 485 -8.95 8.85 -11.58
CA GLN A 485 -9.83 9.54 -10.61
C GLN A 485 -11.27 8.98 -10.64
N TRP A 486 -11.79 8.61 -11.82
CA TRP A 486 -13.12 8.03 -11.97
C TRP A 486 -13.28 6.74 -11.16
N LEU A 487 -12.35 5.81 -11.30
CA LEU A 487 -12.41 4.52 -10.62
C LEU A 487 -12.09 4.64 -9.14
N ILE A 488 -11.23 5.56 -8.74
CA ILE A 488 -11.02 5.87 -7.31
C ILE A 488 -12.33 6.32 -6.66
N ASN A 489 -13.11 7.16 -7.34
CA ASN A 489 -14.44 7.55 -6.88
C ASN A 489 -15.42 6.36 -6.85
N HIS A 490 -15.36 5.45 -7.84
CA HIS A 490 -16.17 4.22 -7.82
C HIS A 490 -15.88 3.34 -6.59
N TYR A 491 -14.61 3.03 -6.32
CA TYR A 491 -14.25 2.16 -5.19
C TYR A 491 -14.68 2.80 -3.86
N GLN A 492 -14.48 4.11 -3.71
CA GLN A 492 -14.94 4.84 -2.54
C GLN A 492 -16.47 4.78 -2.42
N TYR A 493 -17.21 4.99 -3.52
CA TYR A 493 -18.66 4.88 -3.55
C TYR A 493 -19.12 3.48 -3.10
N ALA A 494 -18.52 2.40 -3.62
CA ALA A 494 -18.88 1.04 -3.23
C ALA A 494 -18.66 0.79 -1.71
N VAL A 495 -17.53 1.26 -1.16
CA VAL A 495 -17.23 1.14 0.29
C VAL A 495 -18.18 1.95 1.15
N GLU A 496 -18.47 3.20 0.79
CA GLU A 496 -19.41 4.06 1.50
C GLU A 496 -20.83 3.49 1.45
N LYS A 497 -21.25 3.02 0.26
CA LYS A 497 -22.55 2.41 0.04
C LYS A 497 -22.71 1.12 0.85
N ALA A 498 -21.69 0.26 0.88
CA ALA A 498 -21.68 -0.95 1.70
C ALA A 498 -21.86 -0.64 3.20
N ALA A 499 -21.31 0.47 3.68
CA ALA A 499 -21.47 0.89 5.08
C ALA A 499 -22.92 1.26 5.43
N GLU A 500 -23.72 1.80 4.51
CA GLU A 500 -25.17 2.03 4.71
C GLU A 500 -25.91 0.74 5.06
N TYR A 501 -25.42 -0.39 4.54
CA TYR A 501 -25.98 -1.74 4.75
C TYR A 501 -25.25 -2.52 5.85
N LYS A 502 -24.23 -1.95 6.50
CA LYS A 502 -23.33 -2.65 7.43
C LYS A 502 -22.68 -3.88 6.78
N ILE A 503 -22.05 -3.67 5.62
CA ILE A 503 -21.30 -4.67 4.84
C ILE A 503 -19.81 -4.32 4.82
N MET A 504 -18.97 -5.32 5.07
CA MET A 504 -17.52 -5.22 4.92
C MET A 504 -17.10 -5.53 3.47
N VAL A 505 -16.08 -4.85 2.97
CA VAL A 505 -15.61 -4.93 1.59
C VAL A 505 -14.17 -5.41 1.55
N ASN A 506 -13.94 -6.42 0.71
CA ASN A 506 -12.64 -6.86 0.23
C ASN A 506 -12.61 -6.65 -1.29
N ALA A 507 -11.82 -5.71 -1.81
CA ALA A 507 -11.83 -5.40 -3.23
C ALA A 507 -10.52 -5.81 -3.92
N HIS A 508 -10.58 -6.89 -4.70
CA HIS A 508 -9.54 -7.34 -5.63
C HIS A 508 -9.47 -6.39 -6.84
N GLU A 509 -8.33 -6.34 -7.55
CA GLU A 509 -7.97 -5.43 -8.68
C GLU A 509 -8.10 -3.90 -8.46
N ALA A 510 -8.72 -3.46 -7.36
CA ALA A 510 -8.90 -2.05 -7.05
C ALA A 510 -7.56 -1.32 -6.85
N VAL A 511 -7.62 0.01 -6.72
CA VAL A 511 -6.43 0.79 -6.39
C VAL A 511 -5.82 0.32 -5.06
N ARG A 512 -4.50 0.14 -5.04
CA ARG A 512 -3.74 -0.16 -3.82
C ARG A 512 -4.08 0.81 -2.66
N PRO A 513 -4.16 0.33 -1.41
CA PRO A 513 -4.68 1.11 -0.30
C PRO A 513 -3.70 2.20 0.16
N THR A 514 -4.25 3.30 0.67
CA THR A 514 -3.49 4.51 1.09
C THR A 514 -3.87 4.97 2.51
N GLY A 515 -4.30 4.03 3.36
CA GLY A 515 -4.69 4.23 4.76
C GLY A 515 -6.18 4.46 4.99
N LEU A 516 -7.01 4.36 3.93
CA LEU A 516 -8.43 4.70 3.97
C LEU A 516 -9.24 3.87 4.97
N ALA A 517 -8.76 2.69 5.38
CA ALA A 517 -9.38 1.91 6.43
C ALA A 517 -9.46 2.63 7.79
N ARG A 518 -8.68 3.69 8.03
CA ARG A 518 -8.90 4.57 9.19
C ARG A 518 -10.23 5.32 9.08
N THR A 519 -10.52 5.87 7.91
CA THR A 519 -11.74 6.63 7.61
C THR A 519 -12.94 5.69 7.45
N TYR A 520 -12.75 4.60 6.70
CA TYR A 520 -13.75 3.60 6.33
C TYR A 520 -13.30 2.19 6.76
N PRO A 521 -13.41 1.85 8.06
CA PRO A 521 -12.92 0.58 8.59
C PRO A 521 -13.66 -0.65 8.07
N ASN A 522 -14.71 -0.49 7.27
CA ASN A 522 -15.36 -1.61 6.58
C ASN A 522 -14.61 -2.05 5.31
N LEU A 523 -13.65 -1.26 4.81
CA LEU A 523 -12.67 -1.72 3.82
C LEU A 523 -11.62 -2.59 4.53
N ILE A 524 -11.93 -3.88 4.67
CA ILE A 524 -11.14 -4.83 5.46
C ILE A 524 -10.03 -5.50 4.65
N GLY A 525 -10.07 -5.41 3.32
CA GLY A 525 -9.10 -6.03 2.45
C GLY A 525 -9.08 -5.44 1.05
N ASN A 526 -7.94 -5.60 0.40
CA ASN A 526 -7.76 -5.51 -1.04
C ASN A 526 -6.77 -6.59 -1.42
N GLU A 527 -6.82 -7.08 -2.66
CA GLU A 527 -5.67 -7.79 -3.22
C GLU A 527 -4.64 -6.75 -3.71
N ALA A 528 -4.86 -6.14 -4.87
CA ALA A 528 -4.12 -4.98 -5.40
C ALA A 528 -2.59 -5.16 -5.38
N ALA A 529 -2.14 -6.39 -5.59
CA ALA A 529 -0.78 -6.86 -5.76
C ALA A 529 -0.83 -8.34 -6.10
N ARG A 530 0.24 -8.88 -6.68
CA ARG A 530 0.32 -10.31 -7.01
C ARG A 530 0.07 -11.21 -5.78
N GLY A 531 -1.07 -11.88 -5.72
CA GLY A 531 -1.49 -12.75 -4.61
C GLY A 531 -1.04 -14.22 -4.73
N THR A 532 -1.63 -15.08 -3.89
CA THR A 532 -1.40 -16.54 -3.95
C THR A 532 -1.96 -17.18 -5.22
N GLU A 533 -2.96 -16.58 -5.87
CA GLU A 533 -3.48 -17.10 -7.16
C GLU A 533 -2.41 -17.24 -8.24
N TYR A 534 -1.46 -16.32 -8.30
CA TYR A 534 -0.34 -16.39 -9.23
C TYR A 534 0.64 -17.53 -8.95
N GLU A 535 0.57 -18.17 -7.79
CA GLU A 535 1.27 -19.44 -7.54
C GLU A 535 0.69 -20.59 -8.37
N ALA A 536 -0.57 -20.49 -8.81
CA ALA A 536 -1.18 -21.37 -9.79
C ALA A 536 -0.99 -20.91 -11.25
N PHE A 537 -0.42 -19.71 -11.46
CA PHE A 537 -0.16 -19.09 -12.77
C PHE A 537 1.35 -18.90 -13.02
N GLY A 538 2.14 -19.91 -12.67
CA GLY A 538 3.59 -19.96 -12.89
C GLY A 538 4.46 -19.71 -11.65
N GLY A 539 3.90 -19.21 -10.56
CA GLY A 539 4.64 -18.98 -9.31
C GLY A 539 4.84 -17.51 -8.96
N ASN A 540 5.07 -17.25 -7.67
CA ASN A 540 5.71 -16.03 -7.18
C ASN A 540 7.19 -16.30 -6.88
N ASN A 541 8.02 -15.26 -6.86
CA ASN A 541 9.41 -15.40 -6.40
C ASN A 541 9.43 -15.77 -4.90
N ALA A 542 10.46 -16.51 -4.46
CA ALA A 542 10.58 -16.91 -3.06
C ALA A 542 10.70 -15.71 -2.09
N ASP A 543 11.26 -14.60 -2.54
CA ASP A 543 11.41 -13.34 -1.80
C ASP A 543 10.13 -12.48 -1.76
N HIS A 544 9.08 -12.83 -2.50
CA HIS A 544 7.89 -11.99 -2.66
C HIS A 544 7.27 -11.56 -1.32
N THR A 545 7.09 -12.51 -0.40
CA THR A 545 6.50 -12.25 0.93
C THR A 545 7.48 -11.60 1.92
N THR A 546 8.76 -11.46 1.58
CA THR A 546 9.75 -10.67 2.34
C THR A 546 9.80 -9.22 1.84
N ILE A 547 9.12 -8.90 0.73
CA ILE A 547 9.04 -7.57 0.12
C ILE A 547 7.68 -6.91 0.37
N LEU A 548 6.57 -7.63 0.17
CA LEU A 548 5.21 -7.06 0.28
C LEU A 548 4.95 -6.26 1.57
N PRO A 549 5.45 -6.67 2.76
CA PRO A 549 5.27 -5.88 3.98
C PRO A 549 5.94 -4.49 3.96
N PHE A 550 7.01 -4.33 3.18
CA PHE A 550 7.71 -3.05 2.99
C PHE A 550 7.14 -2.21 1.84
N THR A 551 6.39 -2.84 0.94
CA THR A 551 5.75 -2.20 -0.19
C THR A 551 4.24 -2.22 0.01
N ARG A 552 3.51 -3.15 -0.62
CA ARG A 552 2.05 -3.25 -0.70
C ARG A 552 1.30 -3.02 0.62
N LEU A 553 1.82 -3.48 1.76
CA LEU A 553 1.12 -3.35 3.06
C LEU A 553 1.22 -1.94 3.67
N ILE A 554 2.13 -1.10 3.17
CA ILE A 554 2.23 0.31 3.56
C ILE A 554 1.02 1.06 2.97
N GLY A 555 -0.09 1.05 3.71
CA GLY A 555 -1.35 1.70 3.31
C GLY A 555 -2.58 0.86 3.62
N GLY A 556 -2.47 -0.45 3.76
CA GLY A 556 -3.60 -1.28 4.12
C GLY A 556 -3.31 -2.78 4.06
N PRO A 557 -4.17 -3.60 4.67
CA PRO A 557 -4.03 -5.04 4.64
C PRO A 557 -4.12 -5.59 3.19
N MET A 558 -3.60 -6.80 3.02
CA MET A 558 -3.73 -7.55 1.76
C MET A 558 -4.47 -8.85 2.04
N ASP A 559 -5.51 -9.12 1.25
CA ASP A 559 -6.08 -10.45 1.17
C ASP A 559 -5.18 -11.34 0.31
N TYR A 560 -4.04 -11.77 0.88
CA TYR A 560 -3.01 -12.53 0.17
C TYR A 560 -3.42 -14.00 -0.07
N THR A 561 -4.47 -14.46 0.61
CA THR A 561 -4.97 -15.84 0.60
C THR A 561 -3.91 -16.93 0.88
N PRO A 562 -3.21 -16.89 2.04
CA PRO A 562 -2.19 -17.87 2.37
C PRO A 562 -2.77 -19.25 2.72
N GLY A 563 -1.88 -20.20 3.01
CA GLY A 563 -2.23 -21.48 3.63
C GLY A 563 -2.23 -22.68 2.68
N ILE A 564 -1.53 -22.62 1.54
CA ILE A 564 -1.47 -23.74 0.59
C ILE A 564 -0.54 -24.84 1.10
N PHE A 565 -1.08 -26.01 1.45
CA PHE A 565 -0.34 -27.16 1.96
C PHE A 565 0.09 -28.12 0.85
N GLU A 566 -0.73 -28.28 -0.19
CA GLU A 566 -0.30 -28.97 -1.41
C GLU A 566 0.24 -27.95 -2.41
N THR A 567 1.57 -27.80 -2.42
CA THR A 567 2.22 -26.76 -3.22
C THR A 567 2.34 -27.12 -4.70
N LYS A 568 2.21 -28.39 -5.07
CA LYS A 568 2.22 -28.81 -6.48
C LYS A 568 0.81 -28.79 -7.03
N VAL A 569 0.51 -27.80 -7.88
CA VAL A 569 -0.84 -27.62 -8.43
C VAL A 569 -1.29 -28.80 -9.28
N SER A 570 -0.33 -29.54 -9.86
CA SER A 570 -0.58 -30.78 -10.59
C SER A 570 -1.28 -31.88 -9.79
N ALA A 571 -1.27 -31.79 -8.45
CA ALA A 571 -2.06 -32.68 -7.59
C ALA A 571 -3.59 -32.41 -7.66
N TYR A 572 -3.99 -31.21 -8.07
CA TYR A 572 -5.38 -30.81 -8.25
C TYR A 572 -5.80 -30.83 -9.72
N ASN A 573 -4.94 -30.32 -10.60
CA ASN A 573 -5.14 -30.33 -12.03
C ASN A 573 -3.86 -30.79 -12.75
N PRO A 574 -3.79 -32.04 -13.26
CA PRO A 574 -2.60 -32.59 -13.90
C PRO A 574 -2.06 -31.76 -15.09
N GLU A 575 -2.88 -30.90 -15.69
CA GLU A 575 -2.50 -30.03 -16.81
C GLU A 575 -1.79 -28.74 -16.35
N ASN A 576 -1.90 -28.39 -15.06
CA ASN A 576 -1.24 -27.22 -14.49
C ASN A 576 0.05 -27.62 -13.77
N THR A 577 1.19 -27.26 -14.35
CA THR A 577 2.54 -27.58 -13.84
C THR A 577 3.11 -26.54 -12.89
N SER A 578 2.33 -25.50 -12.56
CA SER A 578 2.72 -24.49 -11.56
C SER A 578 2.93 -25.12 -10.20
N PHE A 579 3.74 -24.46 -9.38
CA PHE A 579 3.88 -24.81 -7.98
C PHE A 579 4.09 -23.57 -7.13
N VAL A 580 3.59 -23.65 -5.89
CA VAL A 580 3.73 -22.60 -4.89
C VAL A 580 5.18 -22.57 -4.40
N HIS A 581 5.84 -21.42 -4.53
CA HIS A 581 7.26 -21.27 -4.21
C HIS A 581 7.52 -21.16 -2.70
N SER A 582 6.92 -22.04 -1.89
CA SER A 582 6.86 -22.02 -0.42
C SER A 582 7.13 -23.38 0.21
N THR A 583 7.66 -23.40 1.43
CA THR A 583 7.43 -24.54 2.34
C THR A 583 6.09 -24.41 3.07
N LEU A 584 5.60 -25.52 3.62
CA LEU A 584 4.39 -25.57 4.44
C LEU A 584 4.52 -24.71 5.70
N ALA A 585 5.68 -24.75 6.37
CA ALA A 585 5.90 -23.94 7.57
C ALA A 585 5.91 -22.44 7.28
N ARG A 586 6.38 -22.01 6.09
CA ARG A 586 6.25 -20.62 5.65
C ARG A 586 4.79 -20.22 5.46
N GLN A 587 3.95 -21.08 4.88
CA GLN A 587 2.51 -20.79 4.72
C GLN A 587 1.81 -20.52 6.06
N LEU A 588 2.22 -21.22 7.13
CA LEU A 588 1.76 -20.91 8.49
C LEU A 588 2.27 -19.54 8.96
N ALA A 589 3.52 -19.21 8.67
CA ALA A 589 4.10 -17.92 9.07
C ALA A 589 3.37 -16.72 8.47
N LEU A 590 2.81 -16.86 7.26
CA LEU A 590 2.14 -15.77 6.54
C LEU A 590 0.94 -15.18 7.30
N TYR A 591 0.24 -15.96 8.14
CA TYR A 591 -0.83 -15.45 9.00
C TYR A 591 -0.35 -14.40 10.03
N VAL A 592 0.96 -14.32 10.27
CA VAL A 592 1.58 -13.31 11.14
C VAL A 592 2.35 -12.28 10.31
N THR A 593 3.07 -12.69 9.25
CA THR A 593 3.94 -11.79 8.49
C THR A 593 3.19 -10.96 7.45
N MET A 594 2.08 -11.46 6.91
CA MET A 594 1.17 -10.75 6.01
C MET A 594 -0.06 -10.30 6.80
N TYR A 595 0.05 -9.14 7.46
CA TYR A 595 -1.03 -8.62 8.28
C TYR A 595 -2.31 -8.37 7.45
N SER A 596 -3.41 -8.94 7.94
CA SER A 596 -4.75 -8.65 7.45
C SER A 596 -5.79 -8.99 8.53
N PRO A 597 -6.84 -8.17 8.72
CA PRO A 597 -8.01 -8.55 9.51
C PRO A 597 -8.91 -9.54 8.76
N LEU A 598 -8.58 -9.89 7.52
CA LEU A 598 -9.24 -10.89 6.69
C LEU A 598 -8.20 -11.93 6.28
N GLN A 599 -8.31 -13.16 6.79
CA GLN A 599 -7.32 -14.21 6.53
C GLN A 599 -7.99 -15.46 5.98
N MET A 600 -7.61 -15.84 4.77
CA MET A 600 -8.05 -17.10 4.18
C MET A 600 -7.18 -18.26 4.64
N ALA A 601 -7.77 -19.44 4.80
CA ALA A 601 -7.11 -20.72 4.62
C ALA A 601 -7.48 -21.22 3.22
N ALA A 602 -6.60 -20.94 2.27
CA ALA A 602 -6.92 -21.00 0.84
C ALA A 602 -7.00 -22.40 0.24
N ASP A 603 -6.36 -23.39 0.87
CA ASP A 603 -6.30 -24.74 0.31
C ASP A 603 -7.61 -25.51 0.50
N LEU A 604 -7.71 -26.66 -0.15
CA LEU A 604 -8.92 -27.48 -0.10
C LEU A 604 -9.06 -28.20 1.26
N PRO A 605 -10.30 -28.35 1.79
CA PRO A 605 -10.56 -29.09 3.02
C PRO A 605 -9.94 -30.50 3.07
N GLU A 606 -10.00 -31.25 1.97
CA GLU A 606 -9.40 -32.58 1.86
C GLU A 606 -7.88 -32.60 2.02
N THR A 607 -7.21 -31.48 1.69
CA THR A 607 -5.76 -31.35 1.87
C THR A 607 -5.43 -30.99 3.30
N TYR A 608 -6.15 -30.04 3.91
CA TYR A 608 -5.97 -29.73 5.33
C TYR A 608 -6.20 -30.94 6.23
N ASN A 609 -7.20 -31.78 5.92
CA ASN A 609 -7.48 -33.01 6.65
C ASN A 609 -6.29 -33.99 6.73
N LYS A 610 -5.33 -33.92 5.80
CA LYS A 610 -4.10 -34.74 5.80
C LYS A 610 -3.01 -34.20 6.74
N TYR A 611 -3.09 -32.94 7.15
CA TYR A 611 -2.06 -32.20 7.89
C TYR A 611 -2.66 -31.41 9.06
N MET A 612 -3.62 -32.02 9.77
CA MET A 612 -4.37 -31.37 10.86
C MET A 612 -3.50 -30.90 12.03
N ASP A 613 -2.34 -31.53 12.22
CA ASP A 613 -1.33 -31.12 13.19
C ASP A 613 -0.72 -29.76 12.84
N ALA A 614 -0.36 -29.51 11.57
CA ALA A 614 0.09 -28.22 11.09
C ALA A 614 -1.05 -27.19 11.00
N PHE A 615 -2.22 -27.61 10.54
CA PHE A 615 -3.43 -26.78 10.45
C PHE A 615 -3.86 -26.22 11.82
N GLN A 616 -3.46 -26.86 12.92
CA GLN A 616 -3.72 -26.34 14.26
C GLN A 616 -3.19 -24.92 14.46
N PHE A 617 -2.08 -24.52 13.82
CA PHE A 617 -1.63 -23.13 13.89
C PHE A 617 -2.64 -22.15 13.27
N ILE A 618 -3.22 -22.49 12.11
CA ILE A 618 -4.24 -21.66 11.43
C ILE A 618 -5.50 -21.53 12.28
N LYS A 619 -5.86 -22.60 13.00
CA LYS A 619 -6.97 -22.57 13.96
C LYS A 619 -6.67 -21.64 15.14
N ASP A 620 -5.45 -21.71 15.67
CA ASP A 620 -5.04 -20.97 16.87
C ASP A 620 -4.75 -19.49 16.61
N VAL A 621 -4.19 -19.15 15.44
CA VAL A 621 -3.66 -17.80 15.15
C VAL A 621 -4.76 -16.74 15.21
N ALA A 622 -4.46 -15.66 15.92
CA ALA A 622 -5.28 -14.45 15.93
C ALA A 622 -5.07 -13.65 14.65
N ILE A 623 -5.94 -12.68 14.38
CA ILE A 623 -5.89 -11.83 13.19
C ILE A 623 -6.08 -10.34 13.51
N ASP A 624 -6.12 -10.01 14.80
CA ASP A 624 -6.22 -8.66 15.33
C ASP A 624 -5.37 -8.56 16.59
N TRP A 625 -4.64 -7.45 16.74
CA TRP A 625 -3.44 -7.43 17.55
C TRP A 625 -3.42 -6.23 18.50
N ASP A 626 -3.06 -6.46 19.76
CA ASP A 626 -2.83 -5.39 20.73
C ASP A 626 -1.43 -4.77 20.56
N ASP A 627 -0.46 -5.55 20.11
CA ASP A 627 0.93 -5.11 19.94
C ASP A 627 1.63 -5.92 18.84
N THR A 628 2.59 -5.31 18.17
CA THR A 628 3.43 -5.91 17.13
C THR A 628 4.88 -5.52 17.37
N LYS A 629 5.77 -6.51 17.31
CA LYS A 629 7.22 -6.36 17.36
C LYS A 629 7.84 -6.90 16.08
N VAL A 630 8.67 -6.11 15.44
CA VAL A 630 9.57 -6.59 14.38
C VAL A 630 10.83 -7.11 15.07
N LEU A 631 11.08 -8.40 14.98
CA LEU A 631 12.25 -9.04 15.58
C LEU A 631 13.45 -9.00 14.61
N GLU A 632 13.17 -9.29 13.34
CA GLU A 632 14.17 -9.33 12.27
C GLU A 632 13.51 -8.85 10.98
N ALA A 633 14.23 -8.08 10.16
CA ALA A 633 13.70 -7.49 8.94
C ALA A 633 14.83 -7.07 8.00
N GLU A 634 14.79 -7.55 6.76
CA GLU A 634 15.57 -7.06 5.63
C GLU A 634 14.74 -7.31 4.35
N PRO A 635 14.34 -6.25 3.60
CA PRO A 635 13.50 -6.41 2.41
C PRO A 635 14.20 -7.26 1.35
N GLY A 636 13.47 -8.24 0.82
CA GLY A 636 14.00 -9.21 -0.15
C GLY A 636 14.67 -10.43 0.50
N ASP A 637 15.01 -10.39 1.79
CA ASP A 637 15.75 -11.49 2.43
C ASP A 637 14.91 -12.20 3.51
N TYR A 638 14.38 -11.47 4.51
CA TYR A 638 13.61 -12.08 5.60
C TYR A 638 12.79 -11.08 6.42
N ILE A 639 11.72 -11.57 7.03
CA ILE A 639 10.93 -10.85 8.03
C ILE A 639 10.51 -11.80 9.15
N THR A 640 10.66 -11.36 10.39
CA THR A 640 10.15 -12.05 11.59
C THR A 640 9.37 -11.08 12.48
N TYR A 641 8.09 -11.35 12.68
CA TYR A 641 7.23 -10.61 13.59
C TYR A 641 6.87 -11.42 14.83
N ALA A 642 6.66 -10.76 15.95
CA ALA A 642 5.90 -11.26 17.09
C ALA A 642 4.72 -10.33 17.37
N ARG A 643 3.51 -10.88 17.47
CA ARG A 643 2.28 -10.10 17.66
C ARG A 643 1.47 -10.62 18.83
N LYS A 644 0.97 -9.71 19.68
CA LYS A 644 0.13 -10.03 20.84
C LYS A 644 -1.33 -10.03 20.41
N ALA A 645 -2.03 -11.13 20.58
CA ALA A 645 -3.43 -11.24 20.20
C ALA A 645 -4.28 -10.22 21.00
N LYS A 646 -5.20 -9.53 20.31
CA LYS A 646 -6.02 -8.47 20.91
C LYS A 646 -6.80 -8.99 22.12
N GLY A 647 -6.67 -8.30 23.25
CA GLY A 647 -7.35 -8.62 24.50
C GLY A 647 -6.86 -9.90 25.20
N LYS A 648 -5.79 -10.54 24.70
CA LYS A 648 -5.24 -11.79 25.25
C LYS A 648 -3.78 -11.60 25.68
N ASN A 649 -3.26 -12.57 26.43
CA ASN A 649 -1.84 -12.63 26.79
C ASN A 649 -1.01 -13.51 25.85
N ASP A 650 -1.65 -14.05 24.81
CA ASP A 650 -1.01 -14.94 23.85
C ASP A 650 -0.26 -14.15 22.78
N TRP A 651 0.88 -14.68 22.37
CA TRP A 651 1.70 -14.13 21.29
C TRP A 651 1.81 -15.11 20.14
N PHE A 652 1.94 -14.59 18.93
CA PHE A 652 2.17 -15.36 17.72
C PHE A 652 3.39 -14.82 17.00
N ILE A 653 4.27 -15.71 16.58
CA ILE A 653 5.50 -15.38 15.86
C ILE A 653 5.41 -16.03 14.48
N GLY A 654 5.76 -15.28 13.44
CA GLY A 654 5.93 -15.81 12.10
C GLY A 654 7.22 -15.28 11.50
N SER A 655 7.92 -16.16 10.78
CA SER A 655 9.08 -15.80 9.97
C SER A 655 8.94 -16.32 8.54
N THR A 656 9.23 -15.45 7.58
CA THR A 656 9.37 -15.80 6.16
C THR A 656 10.77 -15.42 5.68
N CYS A 657 11.36 -16.20 4.77
CA CYS A 657 12.63 -15.89 4.13
C CYS A 657 12.64 -16.20 2.63
N ASP A 658 13.62 -15.61 1.97
CA ASP A 658 13.98 -15.76 0.57
C ASP A 658 14.46 -17.18 0.20
N GLU A 659 14.94 -17.33 -1.03
CA GLU A 659 15.49 -18.57 -1.58
C GLU A 659 16.79 -19.05 -0.91
N ASN A 660 17.44 -18.25 -0.07
CA ASN A 660 18.75 -18.59 0.48
C ASN A 660 18.64 -19.35 1.82
N GLY A 661 17.54 -19.18 2.54
CA GLY A 661 17.36 -19.74 3.88
C GLY A 661 18.33 -19.10 4.90
N ARG A 662 18.08 -19.31 6.19
CA ARG A 662 18.91 -18.69 7.25
C ARG A 662 18.69 -19.30 8.62
N MET A 663 19.62 -19.00 9.53
CA MET A 663 19.40 -19.14 10.97
C MET A 663 18.85 -17.84 11.55
N SER A 664 17.57 -17.85 11.91
CA SER A 664 16.90 -16.78 12.64
C SER A 664 17.24 -16.85 14.13
N LYS A 665 17.38 -15.69 14.78
CA LYS A 665 17.63 -15.57 16.23
C LYS A 665 16.43 -14.88 16.89
N ILE A 666 15.67 -15.64 17.67
CA ILE A 666 14.46 -15.14 18.34
C ILE A 666 14.80 -14.82 19.79
N ASP A 667 14.60 -13.56 20.17
CA ASP A 667 14.68 -13.09 21.55
C ASP A 667 13.27 -12.84 22.08
N PHE A 668 12.87 -13.60 23.11
CA PHE A 668 11.52 -13.53 23.68
C PHE A 668 11.36 -12.41 24.72
N SER A 669 12.28 -11.44 24.78
CA SER A 669 12.25 -10.32 25.75
C SER A 669 11.00 -9.42 25.68
N PHE A 670 10.18 -9.54 24.63
CA PHE A 670 8.88 -8.89 24.51
C PHE A 670 7.79 -9.53 25.39
N LEU A 671 7.99 -10.75 25.90
CA LEU A 671 7.05 -11.41 26.81
C LEU A 671 7.02 -10.75 28.20
N ASP A 672 5.92 -10.94 28.93
CA ASP A 672 5.76 -10.37 30.26
C ASP A 672 6.79 -10.96 31.24
N LYS A 673 7.48 -10.08 31.98
CA LYS A 673 8.52 -10.47 32.94
C LYS A 673 7.96 -11.38 34.02
N GLY A 674 8.66 -12.49 34.29
CA GLY A 674 8.29 -13.45 35.34
C GLY A 674 7.14 -14.39 34.97
N LYS A 675 6.57 -14.28 33.76
CA LYS A 675 5.55 -15.20 33.25
C LYS A 675 6.17 -16.33 32.44
N LYS A 676 5.48 -17.48 32.43
CA LYS A 676 5.82 -18.67 31.65
C LYS A 676 4.79 -18.85 30.55
N TYR A 677 5.26 -19.30 29.39
CA TYR A 677 4.43 -19.56 28.23
C TYR A 677 4.76 -20.93 27.66
N LEU A 678 3.78 -21.56 27.02
CA LEU A 678 4.00 -22.73 26.18
C LEU A 678 4.14 -22.27 24.73
N ALA A 679 5.34 -22.42 24.17
CA ALA A 679 5.59 -22.17 22.76
C ALA A 679 5.44 -23.47 21.96
N THR A 680 4.51 -23.52 21.01
CA THR A 680 4.42 -24.58 20.00
C THR A 680 5.05 -24.05 18.71
N ILE A 681 6.16 -24.65 18.29
CA ILE A 681 6.96 -24.21 17.15
C ILE A 681 6.69 -25.14 15.97
N TYR A 682 6.17 -24.58 14.89
CA TYR A 682 5.93 -25.20 13.58
C TYR A 682 7.04 -24.70 12.67
N ALA A 683 7.99 -25.56 12.33
CA ALA A 683 9.18 -25.15 11.57
C ALA A 683 9.49 -26.09 10.43
N ASP A 684 10.26 -25.59 9.47
CA ASP A 684 10.87 -26.40 8.42
C ASP A 684 11.60 -27.62 9.00
N GLY A 685 11.30 -28.79 8.43
CA GLY A 685 11.89 -30.06 8.78
C GLY A 685 13.27 -30.27 8.16
N LYS A 686 13.92 -31.38 8.51
CA LYS A 686 15.22 -31.73 7.93
C LYS A 686 15.08 -31.87 6.40
N GLY A 687 15.92 -31.14 5.66
CA GLY A 687 15.92 -31.15 4.20
C GLY A 687 14.70 -30.49 3.57
N ALA A 688 13.95 -29.67 4.31
CA ALA A 688 12.90 -28.83 3.74
C ALA A 688 13.49 -27.85 2.73
N HIS A 689 12.74 -27.62 1.65
CA HIS A 689 13.08 -26.71 0.56
C HIS A 689 11.82 -26.47 -0.26
N TYR A 690 11.54 -25.23 -0.65
CA TYR A 690 10.29 -24.90 -1.34
C TYR A 690 10.05 -25.69 -2.63
N GLU A 691 11.08 -25.95 -3.44
CA GLU A 691 10.94 -26.76 -4.67
C GLU A 691 10.92 -28.28 -4.43
N THR A 692 11.92 -28.80 -3.71
CA THR A 692 12.21 -30.25 -3.71
C THR A 692 11.55 -31.00 -2.57
N ASN A 693 11.27 -30.33 -1.44
CA ASN A 693 10.68 -30.97 -0.26
C ASN A 693 9.84 -29.98 0.59
N PRO A 694 8.81 -29.33 -0.01
CA PRO A 694 8.09 -28.22 0.64
C PRO A 694 7.27 -28.64 1.85
N LYS A 695 6.87 -29.91 1.92
CA LYS A 695 5.98 -30.44 2.97
C LYS A 695 6.73 -31.04 4.17
N ALA A 696 8.05 -30.95 4.21
CA ALA A 696 8.82 -31.38 5.37
C ALA A 696 8.74 -30.33 6.49
N TYR A 697 8.04 -30.63 7.57
CA TYR A 697 7.94 -29.79 8.76
C TYR A 697 8.15 -30.61 10.05
N ALA A 698 8.44 -29.92 11.14
CA ALA A 698 8.51 -30.48 12.48
C ALA A 698 7.78 -29.58 13.47
N ILE A 699 7.03 -30.20 14.38
CA ILE A 699 6.31 -29.51 15.45
C ILE A 699 6.92 -29.90 16.79
N ARG A 700 7.27 -28.92 17.62
CA ARG A 700 7.77 -29.17 18.98
C ARG A 700 7.24 -28.14 19.97
N LYS A 701 7.14 -28.54 21.23
CA LYS A 701 6.68 -27.67 22.32
C LYS A 701 7.82 -27.42 23.30
N ILE A 702 7.99 -26.16 23.70
CA ILE A 702 8.97 -25.76 24.72
C ILE A 702 8.33 -24.75 25.68
N GLU A 703 8.79 -24.72 26.92
CA GLU A 703 8.47 -23.64 27.84
C GLU A 703 9.39 -22.45 27.58
N VAL A 704 8.81 -21.24 27.49
CA VAL A 704 9.58 -20.01 27.27
C VAL A 704 9.21 -18.94 28.30
N THR A 705 10.13 -18.01 28.50
CA THR A 705 9.97 -16.82 29.35
C THR A 705 10.56 -15.61 28.62
N SER A 706 10.42 -14.41 29.20
CA SER A 706 11.07 -13.20 28.68
C SER A 706 12.61 -13.25 28.64
N LYS A 707 13.23 -14.31 29.16
CA LYS A 707 14.70 -14.53 29.11
C LYS A 707 15.12 -15.54 28.05
N THR A 708 14.16 -16.24 27.44
CA THR A 708 14.44 -17.29 26.47
C THR A 708 14.97 -16.69 25.17
N LYS A 709 15.98 -17.35 24.59
CA LYS A 709 16.48 -17.08 23.25
C LYS A 709 16.61 -18.40 22.50
N ILE A 710 16.16 -18.46 21.25
CA ILE A 710 16.32 -19.66 20.42
C ILE A 710 16.90 -19.30 19.07
N SER A 711 17.66 -20.23 18.50
CA SER A 711 18.02 -20.22 17.09
C SER A 711 17.04 -21.13 16.35
N GLN A 712 16.44 -20.63 15.29
CA GLN A 712 15.49 -21.38 14.46
C GLN A 712 15.90 -21.29 13.00
N TYR A 713 16.09 -22.46 12.37
CA TYR A 713 16.38 -22.54 10.94
C TYR A 713 15.12 -22.21 10.12
N CYS A 714 15.30 -21.41 9.08
CA CYS A 714 14.36 -21.24 7.96
C CYS A 714 15.02 -21.83 6.71
N ALA A 715 14.34 -22.76 6.05
CA ALA A 715 14.81 -23.32 4.79
C ALA A 715 14.74 -22.29 3.65
N PRO A 716 15.45 -22.51 2.52
CA PRO A 716 15.16 -21.85 1.25
C PRO A 716 13.65 -21.78 0.94
N GLY A 717 13.14 -20.58 0.67
CA GLY A 717 11.71 -20.29 0.45
C GLY A 717 10.83 -20.75 1.61
N GLY A 718 11.41 -20.80 2.81
CA GLY A 718 10.83 -21.41 3.99
C GLY A 718 10.50 -20.40 5.10
N GLY A 719 10.31 -20.92 6.30
CA GLY A 719 9.84 -20.15 7.43
C GLY A 719 9.46 -20.99 8.64
N TYR A 720 8.90 -20.32 9.63
CA TYR A 720 8.35 -20.98 10.81
C TYR A 720 7.27 -20.12 11.46
N ALA A 721 6.38 -20.78 12.17
CA ALA A 721 5.31 -20.17 12.95
C ALA A 721 5.37 -20.67 14.39
N ILE A 722 5.06 -19.80 15.37
CA ILE A 722 5.09 -20.14 16.79
C ILE A 722 3.85 -19.57 17.46
N SER A 723 3.04 -20.43 18.08
CA SER A 723 2.03 -20.01 19.05
C SER A 723 2.65 -19.99 20.44
N VAL A 724 2.55 -18.88 21.16
CA VAL A 724 3.13 -18.67 22.50
C VAL A 724 2.00 -18.36 23.47
N MET A 725 1.46 -19.41 24.07
CA MET A 725 0.25 -19.34 24.89
C MET A 725 0.61 -19.14 26.36
N ALA A 726 -0.06 -18.19 27.02
CA ALA A 726 0.14 -17.97 28.45
C ALA A 726 -0.29 -19.21 29.26
N LYS A 727 0.52 -19.60 30.26
CA LYS A 727 0.21 -20.69 31.18
C LYS A 727 -0.53 -20.22 32.42
#